data_AF-A0AAU4ZJI1-F1
#
_entry.id   AF-A0AAU4ZJI1-F1
#
_cell.length_a   1.000
_cell.length_b   1.000
_cell.length_c   1.000
_cell.angle_alpha   90.00
_cell.angle_beta   90.00
_cell.angle_gamma   90.00
#
_symmetry.space_group_name_H-M   'P 1'
#
loop_
_entity.id
_entity.type
_entity.pdbx_description
1 polymer ?
#
loop_
_entity_poly.entity_id
_entity_poly.type
_entity_poly.pdbx_seq_one_letter_code
_entity_poly.pdbx_strand_id
1 'polypeptide(L)'
;MAISEGMRGQLAVRFEVLLPHLDERQRRLLLAAEARLLGHGGVRTVAQVAGVSETTVRRGVFELEAGEAPPAAGRTRRPGGGRKRAEEIDPGLLPALLALVEPDERGDPMSPLRWTTKSLRNLADELACQGHPVSAMTVGRLLKDSGFSLQAQAKTLEGEQHPDRDAQFRYINEQVKRHQADGEPVISVDTKKKEMIGQLPNPGRQWRPKGDPVRVDDHSFFSGPTGEAAIPYGVYDLSADTGWVNVGTDHDTSTFAVASIRRWWQVRGRLDYPRARRLLITADAGGSNGYRYRVWKAELAKFAAETGLAVTVCHFPPATSKWNKIEHRLFSHITMNWRGRPLTSYEVVVNAIASTRTRSGLRVEAELDTGRYPLGLAISKAQLRRLPIEYHDTHGTWNYTVRPDGPLDEEPVQATDREKARRRVLDLLAEPALTGLSREELTALTAKITPELGSLREDRLHRKRGGPRRHAAGDNKRPVLTPADRVLLSVIYLRHVCSQNLLAEMLGLCQRTIGPSVKEVRRLLQEHGISLTPTTLCFSSGPEIEDFVRTGAPVTARLQRTHRLADPALTGMERSDLASLIDQLSLQQAALIERRRHQQRGGPRQPGTRGGVFRQKITDAERLLAAVLYQRKLGTRQVLADAFGVSLGTLNNALADAQPVLHEAGITLPPGPTRFTTGAELLASVDSDTPTS
;
A
#
# COMPACT_ATOMS: atom_id res chain seq x y z
N MET A 1 -53.34 -53.49 59.19
CA MET A 1 -53.63 -52.26 59.95
C MET A 1 -54.29 -51.27 59.02
N ALA A 2 -55.41 -50.65 59.41
CA ALA A 2 -56.03 -49.60 58.61
C ALA A 2 -55.21 -48.31 58.73
N ILE A 3 -54.88 -47.66 57.61
CA ILE A 3 -54.16 -46.38 57.62
C ILE A 3 -55.06 -45.32 58.27
N SER A 4 -54.56 -44.69 59.35
CA SER A 4 -55.34 -43.76 60.16
C SER A 4 -55.73 -42.50 59.39
N GLU A 5 -56.84 -41.88 59.79
CA GLU A 5 -57.34 -40.64 59.17
C GLU A 5 -56.36 -39.47 59.38
N GLY A 6 -55.72 -39.39 60.56
CA GLY A 6 -54.66 -38.42 60.83
C GLY A 6 -53.46 -38.54 59.89
N MET A 7 -53.08 -39.76 59.49
CA MET A 7 -51.99 -39.98 58.53
C MET A 7 -52.36 -39.50 57.11
N ARG A 8 -53.63 -39.68 56.71
CA ARG A 8 -54.13 -39.15 55.43
C ARG A 8 -54.15 -37.63 55.41
N GLY A 9 -54.53 -36.99 56.52
CA GLY A 9 -54.48 -35.53 56.67
C GLY A 9 -53.06 -34.98 56.54
N GLN A 10 -52.07 -35.63 57.15
CA GLN A 10 -50.67 -35.22 57.01
C GLN A 10 -50.14 -35.36 55.58
N LEU A 11 -50.50 -36.43 54.88
CA LEU A 11 -50.15 -36.60 53.46
C LEU A 11 -50.77 -35.51 52.58
N ALA A 12 -52.02 -35.14 52.83
CA ALA A 12 -52.71 -34.11 52.05
C ALA A 12 -51.98 -32.77 52.12
N VAL A 13 -51.62 -32.33 53.34
CA VAL A 13 -50.88 -31.09 53.56
C VAL A 13 -49.51 -31.11 52.87
N ARG A 14 -48.77 -32.23 52.96
CA ARG A 14 -47.47 -32.36 52.28
C ARG A 14 -47.59 -32.29 50.76
N PHE A 15 -48.61 -32.95 50.19
CA PHE A 15 -48.80 -32.98 48.75
C PHE A 15 -49.25 -31.63 48.20
N GLU A 16 -50.11 -30.91 48.93
CA GLU A 16 -50.53 -29.56 48.57
C GLU A 16 -49.34 -28.60 48.48
N VAL A 17 -48.42 -28.67 49.45
CA VAL A 17 -47.23 -27.81 49.49
C VAL A 17 -46.18 -28.23 48.46
N LEU A 18 -45.85 -29.52 48.36
CA LEU A 18 -44.68 -29.96 47.60
C LEU A 18 -44.97 -30.20 46.13
N LEU A 19 -46.11 -30.79 45.76
CA LEU A 19 -46.36 -31.19 44.38
C LEU A 19 -46.23 -30.03 43.39
N PRO A 20 -46.76 -28.81 43.63
CA PRO A 20 -46.65 -27.69 42.68
C PRO A 20 -45.22 -27.36 42.25
N HIS A 21 -44.23 -27.59 43.12
CA HIS A 21 -42.83 -27.24 42.90
C HIS A 21 -41.98 -28.36 42.28
N LEU A 22 -42.56 -29.55 42.08
CA LEU A 22 -41.84 -30.73 41.59
C LEU A 22 -42.22 -31.04 40.13
N ASP A 23 -41.24 -31.53 39.36
CA ASP A 23 -41.47 -32.05 38.02
C ASP A 23 -42.20 -33.41 38.02
N GLU A 24 -42.61 -33.88 36.83
CA GLU A 24 -43.42 -35.10 36.68
C GLU A 24 -42.76 -36.36 37.29
N ARG A 25 -41.42 -36.45 37.26
CA ARG A 25 -40.68 -37.59 37.81
C ARG A 25 -40.50 -37.44 39.31
N GLN A 26 -40.12 -36.24 39.78
CA GLN A 26 -39.94 -35.92 41.18
C GLN A 26 -41.24 -36.14 41.98
N ARG A 27 -42.38 -35.70 41.45
CA ARG A 27 -43.70 -35.98 42.05
C ARG A 27 -43.92 -37.48 42.22
N ARG A 28 -43.63 -38.27 41.18
CA ARG A 28 -43.84 -39.72 41.19
C ARG A 28 -42.96 -40.45 42.22
N LEU A 29 -41.71 -40.04 42.36
CA LEU A 29 -40.79 -40.60 43.35
C LEU A 29 -41.19 -40.23 44.79
N LEU A 30 -41.65 -38.99 45.01
CA LEU A 30 -42.18 -38.57 46.32
C LEU A 30 -43.40 -39.41 46.72
N LEU A 31 -44.37 -39.55 45.81
CA LEU A 31 -45.57 -40.35 46.06
C LEU A 31 -45.22 -41.83 46.31
N ALA A 32 -44.25 -42.36 45.59
CA ALA A 32 -43.79 -43.73 45.78
C ALA A 32 -43.08 -43.93 47.13
N ALA A 33 -42.29 -42.96 47.59
CA ALA A 33 -41.64 -43.02 48.89
C ALA A 33 -42.67 -43.06 50.03
N GLU A 34 -43.68 -42.19 49.98
CA GLU A 34 -44.78 -42.18 50.96
C GLU A 34 -45.60 -43.49 50.89
N ALA A 35 -45.82 -44.02 49.69
CA ALA A 35 -46.52 -45.30 49.54
C ALA A 35 -45.74 -46.48 50.13
N ARG A 36 -44.39 -46.48 50.02
CA ARG A 36 -43.52 -47.50 50.63
C ARG A 36 -43.52 -47.42 52.16
N LEU A 37 -43.49 -46.21 52.71
CA LEU A 37 -43.51 -45.98 54.16
C LEU A 37 -44.81 -46.49 54.81
N LEU A 38 -45.93 -46.38 54.10
CA LEU A 38 -47.23 -46.86 54.57
C LEU A 38 -47.45 -48.37 54.41
N GLY A 39 -46.62 -49.06 53.62
CA GLY A 39 -46.72 -50.50 53.41
C GLY A 39 -48.03 -50.94 52.73
N HIS A 40 -48.69 -51.97 53.27
CA HIS A 40 -49.87 -52.58 52.65
C HIS A 40 -51.04 -51.59 52.56
N GLY A 41 -51.51 -51.31 51.34
CA GLY A 41 -52.56 -50.30 51.07
C GLY A 41 -52.04 -48.87 50.89
N GLY A 42 -50.74 -48.63 51.03
CA GLY A 42 -50.11 -47.31 50.87
C GLY A 42 -50.31 -46.71 49.48
N VAL A 43 -50.14 -47.51 48.43
CA VAL A 43 -50.35 -47.09 47.02
C VAL A 43 -51.74 -46.49 46.81
N ARG A 44 -52.80 -47.20 47.23
CA ARG A 44 -54.18 -46.76 47.07
C ARG A 44 -54.45 -45.48 47.84
N THR A 45 -53.95 -45.42 49.08
CA THR A 45 -54.15 -44.27 49.96
C THR A 45 -53.44 -43.03 49.44
N VAL A 46 -52.18 -43.15 49.00
CA VAL A 46 -51.42 -42.05 48.42
C VAL A 46 -52.04 -41.58 47.11
N ALA A 47 -52.49 -42.50 46.25
CA ALA A 47 -53.17 -42.17 45.00
C ALA A 47 -54.46 -41.35 45.23
N GLN A 48 -55.27 -41.75 46.21
CA GLN A 48 -56.49 -41.04 46.59
C GLN A 48 -56.19 -39.64 47.14
N VAL A 49 -55.23 -39.52 48.05
CA VAL A 49 -54.89 -38.23 48.69
C VAL A 49 -54.22 -37.27 47.70
N ALA A 50 -53.39 -37.76 46.79
CA ALA A 50 -52.73 -36.93 45.78
C ALA A 50 -53.57 -36.66 44.52
N GLY A 51 -54.75 -37.29 44.39
CA GLY A 51 -55.60 -37.14 43.20
C GLY A 51 -55.00 -37.72 41.92
N VAL A 52 -54.21 -38.79 42.01
CA VAL A 52 -53.55 -39.44 40.86
C VAL A 52 -53.97 -40.90 40.72
N SER A 53 -53.70 -41.51 39.57
CA SER A 53 -53.91 -42.95 39.38
C SER A 53 -53.01 -43.80 40.28
N GLU A 54 -53.56 -44.89 40.84
CA GLU A 54 -52.77 -45.94 41.53
C GLU A 54 -51.62 -46.45 40.65
N THR A 55 -51.80 -46.51 39.33
CA THR A 55 -50.74 -46.95 38.39
C THR A 55 -49.54 -46.01 38.39
N THR A 56 -49.75 -44.70 38.58
CA THR A 56 -48.68 -43.71 38.66
C THR A 56 -47.83 -43.91 39.92
N VAL A 57 -48.50 -44.18 41.05
CA VAL A 57 -47.83 -44.45 42.32
C VAL A 57 -47.09 -45.78 42.28
N ARG A 58 -47.72 -46.86 41.78
CA ARG A 58 -47.04 -48.17 41.59
C ARG A 58 -45.82 -48.07 40.70
N ARG A 59 -45.93 -47.33 39.58
CA ARG A 59 -44.81 -47.11 38.68
C ARG A 59 -43.64 -46.42 39.39
N GLY A 60 -43.91 -45.41 40.22
CA GLY A 60 -42.87 -44.79 41.04
C GLY A 60 -42.24 -45.75 42.06
N VAL A 61 -43.02 -46.65 42.65
CA VAL A 61 -42.50 -47.67 43.59
C VAL A 61 -41.53 -48.62 42.86
N PHE A 62 -41.92 -49.11 41.68
CA PHE A 62 -41.04 -49.92 40.84
C PHE A 62 -39.78 -49.16 40.41
N GLU A 63 -39.89 -47.87 40.05
CA GLU A 63 -38.74 -47.01 39.71
C GLU A 63 -37.77 -46.85 40.89
N LEU A 64 -38.28 -46.74 42.14
CA LEU A 64 -37.45 -46.69 43.36
C LEU A 64 -36.81 -48.04 43.71
N GLU A 65 -37.51 -49.16 43.49
CA GLU A 65 -37.00 -50.51 43.77
C GLU A 65 -35.96 -50.95 42.75
N ALA A 66 -36.14 -50.57 41.48
CA ALA A 66 -35.19 -50.85 40.41
C ALA A 66 -33.87 -50.05 40.53
N GLY A 67 -33.79 -49.06 41.44
CA GLY A 67 -32.59 -48.26 41.66
C GLY A 67 -32.19 -47.42 40.44
N GLU A 68 -33.15 -46.98 39.63
CA GLU A 68 -32.85 -46.29 38.37
C GLU A 68 -32.12 -44.95 38.62
N ALA A 69 -30.89 -44.84 38.08
CA ALA A 69 -30.10 -43.62 38.16
C ALA A 69 -30.88 -42.42 37.57
N PRO A 70 -30.76 -41.22 38.16
CA PRO A 70 -31.40 -40.03 37.61
C PRO A 70 -30.90 -39.76 36.17
N PRO A 71 -31.79 -39.37 35.24
CA PRO A 71 -31.37 -38.92 33.92
C PRO A 71 -30.46 -37.71 34.05
N ALA A 72 -29.58 -37.51 33.05
CA ALA A 72 -28.63 -36.40 33.01
C ALA A 72 -29.31 -35.05 33.31
N ALA A 73 -28.59 -34.17 34.03
CA ALA A 73 -29.09 -32.90 34.55
C ALA A 73 -29.93 -32.14 33.50
N GLY A 74 -31.18 -31.81 33.86
CA GLY A 74 -32.12 -31.05 33.01
C GLY A 74 -33.07 -31.87 32.13
N ARG A 75 -33.05 -33.22 32.17
CA ARG A 75 -34.01 -34.06 31.42
C ARG A 75 -34.99 -34.77 32.35
N THR A 76 -36.29 -34.50 32.22
CA THR A 76 -37.34 -35.22 32.98
C THR A 76 -37.76 -36.54 32.32
N ARG A 77 -37.52 -36.70 31.01
CA ARG A 77 -37.94 -37.89 30.21
C ARG A 77 -36.76 -38.74 29.76
N ARG A 78 -37.00 -40.05 29.62
CA ARG A 78 -36.02 -41.01 29.08
C ARG A 78 -35.59 -40.63 27.64
N PRO A 79 -34.38 -41.02 27.22
CA PRO A 79 -33.98 -40.96 25.81
C PRO A 79 -35.07 -41.61 24.93
N GLY A 80 -35.49 -40.91 23.86
CA GLY A 80 -36.57 -41.37 22.95
C GLY A 80 -37.99 -40.93 23.33
N GLY A 81 -38.22 -40.33 24.50
CA GLY A 81 -39.56 -39.91 24.97
C GLY A 81 -40.07 -38.56 24.47
N GLY A 82 -39.59 -38.07 23.32
CA GLY A 82 -39.91 -36.74 22.76
C GLY A 82 -40.63 -36.82 21.41
N ARG A 83 -41.04 -35.67 20.87
CA ARG A 83 -41.60 -35.58 19.51
C ARG A 83 -40.58 -36.14 18.51
N LYS A 84 -41.00 -37.10 17.69
CA LYS A 84 -40.19 -37.67 16.60
C LYS A 84 -39.69 -36.54 15.68
N ARG A 85 -38.48 -36.69 15.16
CA ARG A 85 -37.89 -35.67 14.28
C ARG A 85 -38.66 -35.57 12.97
N ALA A 86 -38.58 -34.43 12.29
CA ALA A 86 -39.34 -34.19 11.06
C ALA A 86 -39.00 -35.23 9.98
N GLU A 87 -37.72 -35.57 9.86
CA GLU A 87 -37.19 -36.61 8.94
C GLU A 87 -37.57 -38.05 9.33
N GLU A 88 -38.00 -38.29 10.58
CA GLU A 88 -38.52 -39.59 11.02
C GLU A 88 -40.01 -39.75 10.74
N ILE A 89 -40.73 -38.63 10.68
CA ILE A 89 -42.17 -38.57 10.35
C ILE A 89 -42.36 -38.55 8.82
N ASP A 90 -41.44 -37.89 8.12
CA ASP A 90 -41.44 -37.73 6.68
C ASP A 90 -40.10 -38.21 6.09
N PRO A 91 -40.00 -39.50 5.72
CA PRO A 91 -38.78 -40.07 5.17
C PRO A 91 -38.36 -39.46 3.82
N GLY A 92 -39.29 -38.83 3.09
CA GLY A 92 -39.04 -38.22 1.78
C GLY A 92 -38.44 -36.80 1.87
N LEU A 93 -38.53 -36.17 3.04
CA LEU A 93 -38.05 -34.80 3.29
C LEU A 93 -36.55 -34.62 2.97
N LEU A 94 -35.70 -35.56 3.41
CA LEU A 94 -34.26 -35.44 3.24
C LEU A 94 -33.85 -35.63 1.76
N PRO A 95 -34.34 -36.65 1.03
CA PRO A 95 -34.16 -36.75 -0.41
C PRO A 95 -34.64 -35.51 -1.19
N ALA A 96 -35.83 -34.98 -0.87
CA ALA A 96 -36.37 -33.79 -1.52
C ALA A 96 -35.52 -32.54 -1.26
N LEU A 97 -34.99 -32.39 -0.03
CA LEU A 97 -34.08 -31.31 0.33
C LEU A 97 -32.75 -31.42 -0.43
N LEU A 98 -32.19 -32.62 -0.54
CA LEU A 98 -30.96 -32.84 -1.30
C LEU A 98 -31.18 -32.55 -2.79
N ALA A 99 -32.29 -32.98 -3.39
CA ALA A 99 -32.61 -32.67 -4.79
C ALA A 99 -32.74 -31.15 -5.07
N LEU A 100 -33.15 -30.35 -4.09
CA LEU A 100 -33.19 -28.88 -4.21
C LEU A 100 -31.82 -28.20 -4.09
N VAL A 101 -30.84 -28.90 -3.54
CA VAL A 101 -29.47 -28.42 -3.33
C VAL A 101 -28.49 -29.05 -4.33
N GLU A 102 -28.85 -30.19 -4.90
CA GLU A 102 -28.12 -31.02 -5.86
C GLU A 102 -29.08 -31.45 -7.00
N PRO A 103 -29.48 -30.53 -7.90
CA PRO A 103 -30.48 -30.83 -8.94
C PRO A 103 -30.00 -31.82 -10.02
N ASP A 104 -28.72 -32.20 -10.05
CA ASP A 104 -28.11 -33.05 -11.08
C ASP A 104 -27.71 -34.46 -10.57
N GLU A 105 -28.45 -35.06 -9.64
CA GLU A 105 -28.26 -36.48 -9.27
C GLU A 105 -29.15 -37.42 -10.11
N ARG A 106 -28.74 -37.64 -11.37
CA ARG A 106 -28.93 -38.96 -12.01
C ARG A 106 -27.55 -39.60 -12.21
N GLY A 107 -27.03 -40.14 -11.11
CA GLY A 107 -26.00 -41.19 -11.11
C GLY A 107 -24.54 -40.76 -11.33
N ASP A 108 -23.88 -40.25 -10.29
CA ASP A 108 -22.43 -40.43 -10.07
C ASP A 108 -22.07 -40.10 -8.60
N PRO A 109 -21.52 -41.03 -7.79
CA PRO A 109 -21.14 -40.78 -6.40
C PRO A 109 -19.98 -39.80 -6.19
N MET A 110 -19.36 -39.25 -7.25
CA MET A 110 -18.10 -38.50 -7.19
C MET A 110 -18.14 -37.11 -7.85
N SER A 111 -19.23 -36.35 -7.75
CA SER A 111 -19.28 -34.98 -8.28
C SER A 111 -18.83 -33.90 -7.25
N PRO A 112 -17.81 -33.05 -7.54
CA PRO A 112 -17.14 -32.22 -6.54
C PRO A 112 -17.71 -30.80 -6.33
N LEU A 113 -18.92 -30.47 -6.78
CA LEU A 113 -19.48 -29.11 -6.62
C LEU A 113 -20.89 -29.12 -6.03
N ARG A 114 -20.95 -29.06 -4.70
CA ARG A 114 -22.17 -28.95 -3.89
C ARG A 114 -22.42 -27.49 -3.49
N TRP A 115 -23.30 -26.77 -4.18
CA TRP A 115 -23.68 -25.41 -3.76
C TRP A 115 -25.09 -25.02 -4.17
N THR A 116 -25.81 -24.35 -3.25
CA THR A 116 -27.10 -23.71 -3.52
C THR A 116 -27.02 -22.22 -3.18
N THR A 117 -27.62 -21.37 -4.01
CA THR A 117 -27.79 -19.93 -3.73
C THR A 117 -29.10 -19.61 -3.02
N LYS A 118 -29.94 -20.63 -2.78
CA LYS A 118 -31.26 -20.46 -2.15
C LYS A 118 -31.11 -20.28 -0.64
N SER A 119 -31.90 -19.36 -0.07
CA SER A 119 -31.95 -19.16 1.38
C SER A 119 -32.64 -20.33 2.08
N LEU A 120 -32.38 -20.54 3.37
CA LEU A 120 -33.06 -21.58 4.18
C LEU A 120 -34.59 -21.43 4.19
N ARG A 121 -35.10 -20.20 4.05
CA ARG A 121 -36.55 -19.93 3.97
C ARG A 121 -37.11 -20.34 2.62
N ASN A 122 -36.40 -20.02 1.54
CA ASN A 122 -36.83 -20.41 0.20
C ASN A 122 -36.82 -21.93 0.03
N LEU A 123 -35.80 -22.62 0.59
CA LEU A 123 -35.76 -24.07 0.59
C LEU A 123 -36.93 -24.68 1.39
N ALA A 124 -37.28 -24.08 2.53
CA ALA A 124 -38.43 -24.50 3.32
C ALA A 124 -39.76 -24.30 2.58
N ASP A 125 -39.94 -23.16 1.91
CA ASP A 125 -41.14 -22.86 1.13
C ASP A 125 -41.29 -23.81 -0.08
N GLU A 126 -40.18 -24.14 -0.74
CA GLU A 126 -40.16 -25.03 -1.89
C GLU A 126 -40.40 -26.49 -1.49
N LEU A 127 -39.85 -26.93 -0.35
CA LEU A 127 -40.19 -28.22 0.27
C LEU A 127 -41.66 -28.30 0.67
N ALA A 128 -42.22 -27.21 1.22
CA ALA A 128 -43.64 -27.15 1.55
C ALA A 128 -44.51 -27.28 0.29
N CYS A 129 -44.12 -26.66 -0.82
CA CYS A 129 -44.77 -26.83 -2.13
C CYS A 129 -44.64 -28.25 -2.70
N GLN A 130 -43.59 -28.99 -2.34
CA GLN A 130 -43.38 -30.40 -2.72
C GLN A 130 -44.07 -31.41 -1.77
N GLY A 131 -44.84 -30.93 -0.79
CA GLY A 131 -45.56 -31.78 0.16
C GLY A 131 -44.82 -32.09 1.47
N HIS A 132 -43.68 -31.44 1.70
CA HIS A 132 -42.81 -31.64 2.87
C HIS A 132 -42.77 -30.37 3.76
N PRO A 133 -43.81 -30.08 4.57
CA PRO A 133 -43.89 -28.83 5.33
C PRO A 133 -42.88 -28.78 6.48
N VAL A 134 -41.87 -27.91 6.36
CA VAL A 134 -40.81 -27.76 7.36
C VAL A 134 -40.43 -26.30 7.61
N SER A 135 -39.85 -26.02 8.79
CA SER A 135 -39.33 -24.69 9.11
C SER A 135 -37.92 -24.50 8.55
N ALA A 136 -37.52 -23.24 8.28
CA ALA A 136 -36.16 -22.89 7.89
C ALA A 136 -35.08 -23.34 8.90
N MET A 137 -35.42 -23.48 10.18
CA MET A 137 -34.52 -24.01 11.21
C MET A 137 -34.32 -25.52 11.09
N THR A 138 -35.38 -26.25 10.74
CA THR A 138 -35.29 -27.68 10.44
C THR A 138 -34.42 -27.90 9.20
N VAL A 139 -34.61 -27.11 8.14
CA VAL A 139 -33.78 -27.15 6.93
C VAL A 139 -32.30 -26.86 7.24
N GLY A 140 -32.02 -25.81 8.02
CA GLY A 140 -30.64 -25.47 8.39
C GLY A 140 -29.94 -26.56 9.21
N ARG A 141 -30.68 -27.25 10.09
CA ARG A 141 -30.17 -28.41 10.82
C ARG A 141 -29.89 -29.59 9.89
N LEU A 142 -30.86 -29.95 9.03
CA LEU A 142 -30.71 -31.08 8.10
C LEU A 142 -29.53 -30.87 7.14
N LEU A 143 -29.36 -29.67 6.61
CA LEU A 143 -28.18 -29.33 5.80
C LEU A 143 -26.88 -29.50 6.57
N LYS A 144 -26.82 -29.05 7.83
CA LYS A 144 -25.64 -29.22 8.67
C LYS A 144 -25.34 -30.69 8.99
N ASP A 145 -26.38 -31.47 9.29
CA ASP A 145 -26.29 -32.91 9.54
C ASP A 145 -25.83 -33.66 8.26
N SER A 146 -26.20 -33.17 7.08
CA SER A 146 -25.74 -33.66 5.76
C SER A 146 -24.38 -33.09 5.30
N GLY A 147 -23.64 -32.41 6.18
CA GLY A 147 -22.29 -31.91 5.90
C GLY A 147 -22.21 -30.59 5.14
N PHE A 148 -23.34 -29.93 4.87
CA PHE A 148 -23.36 -28.60 4.30
C PHE A 148 -23.05 -27.55 5.37
N SER A 149 -22.26 -26.55 4.99
CA SER A 149 -21.97 -25.40 5.83
C SER A 149 -22.07 -24.13 5.00
N LEU A 150 -22.36 -23.01 5.65
CA LEU A 150 -22.33 -21.70 5.01
C LEU A 150 -20.89 -21.36 4.64
N GLN A 151 -20.53 -21.65 3.39
CA GLN A 151 -19.24 -21.28 2.82
C GLN A 151 -19.40 -19.93 2.11
N ALA A 152 -18.70 -18.91 2.59
CA ALA A 152 -18.53 -17.68 1.82
C ALA A 152 -17.57 -17.96 0.65
N GLN A 153 -17.68 -17.23 -0.47
CA GLN A 153 -16.62 -17.25 -1.48
C GLN A 153 -15.31 -16.78 -0.82
N ALA A 154 -14.37 -17.70 -0.61
CA ALA A 154 -13.03 -17.35 -0.21
C ALA A 154 -12.28 -16.85 -1.44
N LYS A 155 -11.84 -15.59 -1.42
CA LYS A 155 -10.80 -15.12 -2.34
C LYS A 155 -9.48 -15.76 -1.88
N THR A 156 -9.26 -17.03 -2.19
CA THR A 156 -8.10 -17.82 -1.74
C THR A 156 -6.85 -17.63 -2.61
N LEU A 157 -6.88 -16.73 -3.59
CA LEU A 157 -5.69 -16.25 -4.30
C LEU A 157 -5.12 -15.01 -3.59
N GLU A 158 -4.95 -15.08 -2.27
CA GLU A 158 -4.06 -14.16 -1.55
C GLU A 158 -2.69 -14.84 -1.47
N GLY A 159 -1.64 -14.13 -1.88
CA GLY A 159 -0.27 -14.63 -1.90
C GLY A 159 0.23 -15.08 -0.53
N GLU A 160 1.45 -15.62 -0.50
CA GLU A 160 2.11 -16.20 0.69
C GLU A 160 1.74 -15.48 2.00
N GLN A 161 1.27 -16.25 2.99
CA GLN A 161 0.95 -15.73 4.32
C GLN A 161 2.18 -15.04 4.88
N HIS A 162 2.12 -13.72 5.06
CA HIS A 162 3.25 -12.96 5.58
C HIS A 162 3.58 -13.49 6.99
N PRO A 163 4.84 -13.88 7.27
CA PRO A 163 5.21 -14.51 8.55
C PRO A 163 4.87 -13.65 9.77
N ASP A 164 4.88 -12.33 9.58
CA ASP A 164 4.61 -11.36 10.66
C ASP A 164 3.13 -11.02 10.89
N ARG A 165 2.20 -11.69 10.20
CA ARG A 165 0.77 -11.36 10.25
C ARG A 165 0.21 -11.38 11.69
N ASP A 166 0.46 -12.46 12.43
CA ASP A 166 -0.12 -12.66 13.75
C ASP A 166 0.51 -11.76 14.82
N ALA A 167 1.77 -11.35 14.64
CA ALA A 167 2.42 -10.35 15.49
C ALA A 167 1.76 -8.97 15.30
N GLN A 168 1.50 -8.58 14.04
CA GLN A 168 0.83 -7.31 13.74
C GLN A 168 -0.61 -7.25 14.25
N PHE A 169 -1.38 -8.34 14.15
CA PHE A 169 -2.73 -8.39 14.71
C PHE A 169 -2.77 -8.24 16.24
N ARG A 170 -1.84 -8.91 16.94
CA ARG A 170 -1.70 -8.74 18.40
C ARG A 170 -1.36 -7.31 18.76
N TYR A 171 -0.41 -6.72 18.03
CA TYR A 171 0.00 -5.33 18.23
C TYR A 171 -1.17 -4.35 18.07
N ILE A 172 -1.93 -4.45 16.97
CA ILE A 172 -3.12 -3.61 16.73
C ILE A 172 -4.11 -3.77 17.88
N ASN A 173 -4.40 -5.00 18.29
CA ASN A 173 -5.35 -5.26 19.38
C ASN A 173 -4.90 -4.65 20.71
N GLU A 174 -3.61 -4.71 21.04
CA GLU A 174 -3.06 -4.07 22.23
C GLU A 174 -3.17 -2.54 22.17
N GLN A 175 -2.88 -1.93 21.02
CA GLN A 175 -3.04 -0.48 20.83
C GLN A 175 -4.50 -0.04 20.98
N VAL A 176 -5.44 -0.79 20.40
CA VAL A 176 -6.88 -0.55 20.53
C VAL A 176 -7.30 -0.60 22.00
N LYS A 177 -6.93 -1.66 22.72
CA LYS A 177 -7.26 -1.79 24.15
C LYS A 177 -6.72 -0.64 25.00
N ARG A 178 -5.48 -0.21 24.75
CA ARG A 178 -4.86 0.90 25.48
C ARG A 178 -5.59 2.22 25.25
N HIS A 179 -5.88 2.57 24.00
CA HIS A 179 -6.62 3.80 23.69
C HIS A 179 -8.03 3.78 24.27
N GLN A 180 -8.73 2.64 24.20
CA GLN A 180 -10.05 2.48 24.81
C GLN A 180 -10.03 2.61 26.33
N ALA A 181 -9.04 2.03 27.00
CA ALA A 181 -8.88 2.14 28.45
C ALA A 181 -8.62 3.59 28.89
N ASP A 182 -7.93 4.37 28.07
CA ASP A 182 -7.63 5.78 28.31
C ASP A 182 -8.79 6.72 27.88
N GLY A 183 -9.89 6.19 27.34
CA GLY A 183 -11.01 6.97 26.84
C GLY A 183 -10.70 7.76 25.56
N GLU A 184 -9.69 7.35 24.81
CA GLU A 184 -9.24 7.98 23.57
C GLU A 184 -9.96 7.34 22.35
N PRO A 185 -10.21 8.12 21.28
CA PRO A 185 -10.89 7.63 20.09
C PRO A 185 -10.07 6.57 19.33
N VAL A 186 -10.78 5.53 18.87
CA VAL A 186 -10.22 4.48 18.00
C VAL A 186 -11.11 4.34 16.77
N ILE A 187 -10.56 4.66 15.60
CA ILE A 187 -11.27 4.60 14.33
C ILE A 187 -10.66 3.60 13.36
N SER A 188 -11.52 2.97 12.59
CA SER A 188 -11.19 2.14 11.43
C SER A 188 -11.63 2.88 10.17
N VAL A 189 -10.72 3.04 9.22
CA VAL A 189 -10.94 3.86 8.02
C VAL A 189 -10.65 3.07 6.75
N ASP A 190 -11.46 3.30 5.72
CA ASP A 190 -11.25 2.73 4.39
C ASP A 190 -12.12 3.43 3.34
N THR A 191 -11.80 3.27 2.05
CA THR A 191 -12.64 3.74 0.94
C THR A 191 -13.50 2.60 0.43
N LYS A 192 -14.82 2.80 0.38
CA LYS A 192 -15.72 1.87 -0.30
C LYS A 192 -15.51 1.94 -1.81
N LYS A 193 -15.83 0.85 -2.51
CA LYS A 193 -15.92 0.83 -3.98
C LYS A 193 -16.68 2.06 -4.49
N LYS A 194 -16.15 2.70 -5.54
CA LYS A 194 -16.82 3.81 -6.25
C LYS A 194 -18.15 3.33 -6.81
N GLU A 195 -19.20 4.09 -6.55
CA GLU A 195 -20.55 3.81 -7.02
C GLU A 195 -20.92 4.79 -8.13
N MET A 196 -21.39 4.26 -9.26
CA MET A 196 -21.82 5.08 -10.38
C MET A 196 -23.21 5.65 -10.09
N ILE A 197 -23.40 6.93 -10.41
CA ILE A 197 -24.69 7.61 -10.28
C ILE A 197 -25.48 7.43 -11.59
N GLY A 198 -26.75 7.08 -11.46
CA GLY A 198 -27.67 6.89 -12.57
C GLY A 198 -28.77 5.87 -12.28
N GLN A 199 -29.69 5.68 -13.25
CA GLN A 199 -30.72 4.64 -13.20
C GLN A 199 -30.16 3.26 -13.59
N LEU A 200 -29.04 2.89 -12.96
CA LEU A 200 -28.33 1.66 -13.27
C LEU A 200 -28.85 0.48 -12.44
N PRO A 201 -28.82 -0.74 -12.98
CA PRO A 201 -29.23 -1.94 -12.25
C PRO A 201 -28.28 -2.20 -11.06
N ASN A 202 -28.86 -2.25 -9.85
CA ASN A 202 -28.13 -2.60 -8.63
C ASN A 202 -28.63 -3.96 -8.11
N PRO A 203 -27.77 -4.98 -7.94
CA PRO A 203 -28.18 -6.32 -7.52
C PRO A 203 -28.97 -6.30 -6.21
N GLY A 204 -30.19 -6.83 -6.24
CA GLY A 204 -31.09 -6.91 -5.08
C GLY A 204 -32.56 -6.93 -5.47
N ARG A 205 -33.45 -7.18 -4.51
CA ARG A 205 -34.91 -7.11 -4.69
C ARG A 205 -35.51 -6.23 -3.60
N GLN A 206 -36.46 -5.38 -3.95
CA GLN A 206 -37.22 -4.57 -3.00
C GLN A 206 -38.70 -4.88 -3.09
N TRP A 207 -39.39 -4.78 -1.95
CA TRP A 207 -40.84 -4.89 -1.90
C TRP A 207 -41.47 -3.62 -2.49
N ARG A 208 -42.23 -3.78 -3.57
CA ARG A 208 -43.04 -2.73 -4.20
C ARG A 208 -44.45 -3.27 -4.52
N PRO A 209 -45.45 -2.40 -4.70
CA PRO A 209 -46.76 -2.81 -5.18
C PRO A 209 -46.67 -3.68 -6.44
N LYS A 210 -47.52 -4.70 -6.54
CA LYS A 210 -47.55 -5.61 -7.69
C LYS A 210 -47.82 -4.82 -8.97
N GLY A 211 -46.93 -4.93 -9.96
CA GLY A 211 -47.02 -4.22 -11.25
C GLY A 211 -46.24 -2.90 -11.34
N ASP A 212 -45.52 -2.49 -10.29
CA ASP A 212 -44.70 -1.25 -10.26
C ASP A 212 -43.19 -1.54 -10.08
N PRO A 213 -42.51 -2.18 -11.07
CA PRO A 213 -41.07 -2.35 -11.02
C PRO A 213 -40.35 -1.01 -11.20
N VAL A 214 -39.19 -0.85 -10.54
CA VAL A 214 -38.31 0.29 -10.81
C VAL A 214 -37.72 0.11 -12.21
N ARG A 215 -37.96 1.08 -13.10
CA ARG A 215 -37.35 1.09 -14.43
C ARG A 215 -35.87 1.44 -14.28
N VAL A 216 -35.01 0.63 -14.87
CA VAL A 216 -33.56 0.82 -14.92
C VAL A 216 -33.13 0.73 -16.38
N ASP A 217 -32.06 1.42 -16.75
CA ASP A 217 -31.57 1.42 -18.13
C ASP A 217 -30.99 0.04 -18.48
N ASP A 218 -31.51 -0.58 -19.55
CA ASP A 218 -31.23 -1.99 -19.86
C ASP A 218 -29.82 -2.24 -20.40
N HIS A 219 -29.15 -1.23 -20.94
CA HIS A 219 -27.77 -1.36 -21.41
C HIS A 219 -27.02 -0.05 -21.25
N SER A 220 -26.02 -0.03 -20.37
CA SER A 220 -24.97 0.98 -20.39
C SER A 220 -23.62 0.27 -20.40
N PHE A 221 -23.18 -0.12 -21.60
CA PHE A 221 -21.76 -0.26 -21.88
C PHE A 221 -21.09 1.05 -21.46
N PHE A 222 -20.27 0.99 -20.40
CA PHE A 222 -19.28 2.01 -19.99
C PHE A 222 -19.48 3.39 -20.63
N SER A 223 -20.35 4.23 -20.06
CA SER A 223 -20.12 5.67 -20.18
C SER A 223 -18.71 5.92 -19.63
N GLY A 224 -17.87 6.54 -20.45
CA GLY A 224 -16.42 6.65 -20.23
C GLY A 224 -16.03 7.41 -18.95
N PRO A 225 -14.81 7.98 -18.87
CA PRO A 225 -14.30 8.66 -17.67
C PRO A 225 -15.09 9.91 -17.20
N THR A 226 -16.29 10.13 -17.72
CA THR A 226 -17.20 11.27 -17.49
C THR A 226 -18.51 10.90 -16.77
N GLY A 227 -18.73 9.64 -16.39
CA GLY A 227 -19.88 9.30 -15.53
C GLY A 227 -19.70 9.83 -14.11
N GLU A 228 -20.69 10.55 -13.58
CA GLU A 228 -20.70 11.01 -12.19
C GLU A 228 -20.61 9.80 -11.25
N ALA A 229 -19.60 9.79 -10.38
CA ALA A 229 -19.34 8.68 -9.47
C ALA A 229 -19.23 9.20 -8.04
N ALA A 230 -19.95 8.56 -7.12
CA ALA A 230 -19.80 8.79 -5.70
C ALA A 230 -18.62 7.96 -5.16
N ILE A 231 -17.77 8.59 -4.35
CA ILE A 231 -16.63 7.97 -3.69
C ILE A 231 -16.88 7.98 -2.16
N PRO A 232 -17.45 6.92 -1.58
CA PRO A 232 -17.73 6.88 -0.15
C PRO A 232 -16.47 6.52 0.64
N TYR A 233 -15.95 7.45 1.43
CA TYR A 233 -14.89 7.20 2.40
C TYR A 233 -15.47 7.05 3.80
N GLY A 234 -15.22 5.90 4.42
CA GLY A 234 -15.80 5.56 5.71
C GLY A 234 -14.83 5.79 6.87
N VAL A 235 -15.38 6.25 8.00
CA VAL A 235 -14.76 6.30 9.31
C VAL A 235 -15.69 5.56 10.28
N TYR A 236 -15.24 4.44 10.83
CA TYR A 236 -16.00 3.68 11.83
C TYR A 236 -15.33 3.81 13.19
N ASP A 237 -16.05 4.35 14.17
CA ASP A 237 -15.60 4.44 15.55
C ASP A 237 -15.87 3.12 16.27
N LEU A 238 -14.79 2.45 16.70
CA LEU A 238 -14.86 1.14 17.37
C LEU A 238 -15.39 1.23 18.80
N SER A 239 -15.24 2.39 19.44
CA SER A 239 -15.62 2.61 20.84
C SER A 239 -17.07 3.03 20.97
N ALA A 240 -17.53 3.91 20.07
CA ALA A 240 -18.91 4.41 20.07
C ALA A 240 -19.90 3.55 19.25
N ASP A 241 -19.41 2.60 18.45
CA ASP A 241 -20.20 1.87 17.44
C ASP A 241 -20.96 2.82 16.48
N THR A 242 -20.28 3.87 16.04
CA THR A 242 -20.82 4.87 15.10
C THR A 242 -20.03 4.89 13.79
N GLY A 243 -20.73 5.18 12.69
CA GLY A 243 -20.15 5.32 11.37
C GLY A 243 -20.34 6.73 10.84
N TRP A 244 -19.31 7.25 10.20
CA TRP A 244 -19.35 8.47 9.41
C TRP A 244 -18.87 8.16 8.01
N VAL A 245 -19.58 8.64 6.99
CA VAL A 245 -19.20 8.44 5.59
C VAL A 245 -19.17 9.77 4.86
N ASN A 246 -17.98 10.13 4.38
CA ASN A 246 -17.80 11.27 3.51
C ASN A 246 -17.99 10.83 2.05
N VAL A 247 -18.95 11.38 1.33
CA VAL A 247 -19.25 11.01 -0.06
C VAL A 247 -18.60 12.02 -0.99
N GLY A 248 -17.44 11.70 -1.56
CA GLY A 248 -16.70 12.58 -2.46
C GLY A 248 -17.19 12.52 -3.91
N THR A 249 -17.07 13.66 -4.62
CA THR A 249 -17.45 13.79 -6.05
C THR A 249 -16.25 13.85 -7.01
N ASP A 250 -15.02 13.91 -6.50
CA ASP A 250 -13.81 14.13 -7.30
C ASP A 250 -12.93 12.87 -7.36
N HIS A 251 -11.84 12.79 -6.58
CA HIS A 251 -10.90 11.66 -6.61
C HIS A 251 -10.60 11.07 -5.23
N ASP A 252 -10.49 9.73 -5.18
CA ASP A 252 -10.00 8.98 -4.02
C ASP A 252 -8.48 9.19 -3.86
N THR A 253 -8.10 10.20 -3.08
CA THR A 253 -6.72 10.64 -2.83
C THR A 253 -6.41 10.64 -1.34
N SER A 254 -5.14 10.64 -0.97
CA SER A 254 -4.75 10.74 0.45
C SER A 254 -5.25 12.03 1.11
N THR A 255 -5.34 13.12 0.35
CA THR A 255 -5.96 14.38 0.80
C THR A 255 -7.44 14.21 1.09
N PHE A 256 -8.19 13.54 0.21
CA PHE A 256 -9.60 13.21 0.44
C PHE A 256 -9.81 12.31 1.66
N ALA A 257 -8.96 11.29 1.83
CA ALA A 257 -9.02 10.39 2.99
C ALA A 257 -8.83 11.14 4.31
N VAL A 258 -7.81 12.00 4.42
CA VAL A 258 -7.59 12.80 5.63
C VAL A 258 -8.66 13.89 5.79
N ALA A 259 -9.15 14.49 4.71
CA ALA A 259 -10.28 15.42 4.78
C ALA A 259 -11.55 14.75 5.34
N SER A 260 -11.78 13.49 5.01
CA SER A 260 -12.89 12.70 5.54
C SER A 260 -12.76 12.47 7.06
N ILE A 261 -11.55 12.17 7.54
CA ILE A 261 -11.24 12.06 8.98
C ILE A 261 -11.41 13.41 9.67
N ARG A 262 -10.94 14.49 9.04
CA ARG A 262 -11.07 15.86 9.54
C ARG A 262 -12.53 16.26 9.73
N ARG A 263 -13.39 16.01 8.73
CA ARG A 263 -14.83 16.27 8.80
C ARG A 263 -15.48 15.46 9.93
N TRP A 264 -15.20 14.16 10.02
CA TRP A 264 -15.68 13.33 11.14
C TRP A 264 -15.29 13.91 12.50
N TRP A 265 -14.02 14.32 12.66
CA TRP A 265 -13.54 14.91 13.91
C TRP A 265 -14.27 16.22 14.26
N GLN A 266 -14.49 17.09 13.28
CA GLN A 266 -15.18 18.37 13.47
C GLN A 266 -16.65 18.22 13.84
N VAL A 267 -17.35 17.26 13.21
CA VAL A 267 -18.80 17.08 13.37
C VAL A 267 -19.14 16.21 14.58
N ARG A 268 -18.39 15.12 14.83
CA ARG A 268 -18.70 14.15 15.90
C ARG A 268 -17.52 13.91 16.83
N GLY A 269 -16.35 13.57 16.30
CA GLY A 269 -15.21 13.10 17.11
C GLY A 269 -14.83 14.02 18.27
N ARG A 270 -14.73 15.34 18.04
CA ARG A 270 -14.39 16.30 19.12
C ARG A 270 -15.49 16.47 20.18
N LEU A 271 -16.74 16.20 19.82
CA LEU A 271 -17.88 16.29 20.74
C LEU A 271 -17.97 15.02 21.60
N ASP A 272 -17.76 13.86 20.98
CA ASP A 272 -17.79 12.56 21.65
C ASP A 272 -16.54 12.36 22.53
N TYR A 273 -15.39 12.96 22.16
CA TYR A 273 -14.12 12.86 22.87
C TYR A 273 -13.49 14.23 23.18
N PRO A 274 -14.09 15.05 24.06
CA PRO A 274 -13.67 16.43 24.30
C PRO A 274 -12.30 16.57 25.01
N ARG A 275 -11.80 15.49 25.62
CA ARG A 275 -10.52 15.46 26.34
C ARG A 275 -9.44 14.63 25.63
N ALA A 276 -9.71 14.17 24.41
CA ALA A 276 -8.78 13.33 23.69
C ALA A 276 -7.48 14.08 23.40
N ARG A 277 -6.37 13.38 23.58
CA ARG A 277 -5.03 13.86 23.19
C ARG A 277 -4.39 12.95 22.15
N ARG A 278 -4.96 11.75 21.95
CA ARG A 278 -4.46 10.74 21.01
C ARG A 278 -5.61 10.22 20.17
N LEU A 279 -5.31 9.89 18.93
CA LEU A 279 -6.23 9.21 18.02
C LEU A 279 -5.54 7.97 17.47
N LEU A 280 -6.19 6.82 17.58
CA LEU A 280 -5.74 5.60 16.90
C LEU A 280 -6.53 5.37 15.62
N ILE A 281 -5.82 5.21 14.51
CA ILE A 281 -6.38 4.89 13.20
C ILE A 281 -5.91 3.51 12.78
N THR A 282 -6.84 2.58 12.58
CA THR A 282 -6.56 1.30 11.90
C THR A 282 -6.96 1.40 10.44
N ALA A 283 -6.04 1.10 9.53
CA ALA A 283 -6.26 1.27 8.09
C ALA A 283 -5.69 0.09 7.31
N ASP A 284 -6.18 -0.11 6.10
CA ASP A 284 -5.58 -1.09 5.19
C ASP A 284 -4.28 -0.58 4.58
N ALA A 285 -3.50 -1.51 4.04
CA ALA A 285 -2.22 -1.21 3.41
C ALA A 285 -2.32 -0.74 1.94
N GLY A 286 -3.54 -0.59 1.40
CA GLY A 286 -3.84 -0.20 0.02
C GLY A 286 -4.55 1.15 -0.08
N GLY A 287 -4.99 1.53 -1.29
CA GLY A 287 -5.84 2.72 -1.46
C GLY A 287 -5.22 4.06 -1.06
N SER A 288 -6.05 5.10 -0.93
CA SER A 288 -5.64 6.47 -0.59
C SER A 288 -4.96 6.63 0.77
N ASN A 289 -5.18 5.69 1.69
CA ASN A 289 -4.61 5.63 3.05
C ASN A 289 -3.41 4.67 3.16
N GLY A 290 -2.84 4.20 2.05
CA GLY A 290 -1.73 3.24 2.11
C GLY A 290 -0.45 3.78 2.78
N TYR A 291 0.19 2.95 3.62
CA TYR A 291 1.40 3.29 4.40
C TYR A 291 2.62 3.79 3.57
N ARG A 292 2.65 3.46 2.28
CA ARG A 292 3.72 3.88 1.34
C ARG A 292 3.52 5.29 0.83
N TYR A 293 2.32 5.85 0.92
CA TYR A 293 2.02 7.18 0.40
C TYR A 293 2.50 8.25 1.35
N ARG A 294 3.39 9.09 0.85
CA ARG A 294 3.96 10.21 1.61
C ARG A 294 2.96 11.34 1.81
N VAL A 295 2.04 11.51 0.85
CA VAL A 295 0.96 12.50 0.93
C VAL A 295 0.05 12.18 2.11
N TRP A 296 -0.32 10.90 2.30
CA TRP A 296 -1.07 10.43 3.47
C TRP A 296 -0.42 10.88 4.78
N LYS A 297 0.88 10.61 4.95
CA LYS A 297 1.62 11.02 6.16
C LYS A 297 1.70 12.54 6.33
N ALA A 298 1.87 13.30 5.25
CA ALA A 298 1.91 14.76 5.29
C ALA A 298 0.56 15.38 5.66
N GLU A 299 -0.53 14.87 5.09
CA GLU A 299 -1.88 15.34 5.40
C GLU A 299 -2.27 14.98 6.84
N LEU A 300 -1.89 13.80 7.33
CA LEU A 300 -2.05 13.45 8.74
C LEU A 300 -1.27 14.36 9.68
N ALA A 301 -0.07 14.82 9.29
CA ALA A 301 0.69 15.78 10.07
C ALA A 301 -0.01 17.14 10.17
N LYS A 302 -0.60 17.61 9.07
CA LYS A 302 -1.44 18.83 9.10
C LYS A 302 -2.64 18.64 10.01
N PHE A 303 -3.35 17.53 9.88
CA PHE A 303 -4.50 17.21 10.72
C PHE A 303 -4.10 17.10 12.22
N ALA A 304 -2.96 16.49 12.53
CA ALA A 304 -2.46 16.41 13.91
C ALA A 304 -2.16 17.80 14.49
N ALA A 305 -1.51 18.67 13.73
CA ALA A 305 -1.22 20.05 14.16
C ALA A 305 -2.50 20.88 14.33
N GLU A 306 -3.47 20.75 13.41
CA GLU A 306 -4.76 21.46 13.49
C GLU A 306 -5.60 21.04 14.71
N THR A 307 -5.54 19.77 15.09
CA THR A 307 -6.37 19.21 16.17
C THR A 307 -5.68 19.13 17.52
N GLY A 308 -4.35 19.23 17.55
CA GLY A 308 -3.54 18.96 18.73
C GLY A 308 -3.46 17.48 19.13
N LEU A 309 -3.99 16.57 18.30
CA LEU A 309 -4.00 15.13 18.58
C LEU A 309 -2.69 14.49 18.11
N ALA A 310 -2.13 13.62 18.95
CA ALA A 310 -1.11 12.68 18.49
C ALA A 310 -1.80 11.51 17.75
N VAL A 311 -1.58 11.43 16.43
CA VAL A 311 -2.29 10.47 15.57
C VAL A 311 -1.43 9.23 15.35
N THR A 312 -1.84 8.12 15.94
CA THR A 312 -1.21 6.82 15.74
C THR A 312 -1.91 6.07 14.63
N VAL A 313 -1.17 5.60 13.64
CA VAL A 313 -1.70 4.78 12.54
C VAL A 313 -1.10 3.39 12.61
N CYS A 314 -1.96 2.37 12.59
CA CYS A 314 -1.56 0.97 12.49
C CYS A 314 -2.18 0.35 11.24
N HIS A 315 -1.33 -0.07 10.30
CA HIS A 315 -1.79 -0.70 9.07
C HIS A 315 -1.95 -2.22 9.21
N PHE A 316 -3.04 -2.76 8.66
CA PHE A 316 -3.17 -4.20 8.48
C PHE A 316 -2.18 -4.70 7.41
N PRO A 317 -1.63 -5.93 7.52
CA PRO A 317 -0.75 -6.50 6.50
C PRO A 317 -1.38 -6.48 5.09
N PRO A 318 -0.59 -6.44 4.01
CA PRO A 318 -1.12 -6.57 2.65
C PRO A 318 -2.00 -7.82 2.50
N ALA A 319 -3.06 -7.72 1.69
CA ALA A 319 -4.04 -8.80 1.48
C ALA A 319 -4.77 -9.25 2.78
N THR A 320 -5.00 -8.33 3.71
CA THR A 320 -5.79 -8.61 4.92
C THR A 320 -6.93 -7.61 5.13
N SER A 321 -7.38 -6.92 4.07
CA SER A 321 -8.43 -5.88 4.17
C SER A 321 -9.75 -6.38 4.76
N LYS A 322 -10.08 -7.66 4.55
CA LYS A 322 -11.22 -8.31 5.21
C LYS A 322 -11.17 -8.27 6.74
N TRP A 323 -10.01 -8.06 7.36
CA TRP A 323 -9.90 -8.00 8.81
C TRP A 323 -10.11 -6.59 9.37
N ASN A 324 -10.14 -5.58 8.50
CA ASN A 324 -10.46 -4.21 8.86
C ASN A 324 -11.92 -4.14 9.33
N LYS A 325 -12.17 -3.57 10.51
CA LYS A 325 -13.49 -3.65 11.16
C LYS A 325 -14.56 -2.91 10.36
N ILE A 326 -14.20 -1.82 9.69
CA ILE A 326 -15.10 -1.03 8.84
C ILE A 326 -15.75 -1.85 7.73
N GLU A 327 -15.05 -2.82 7.14
CA GLU A 327 -15.60 -3.65 6.05
C GLU A 327 -16.82 -4.45 6.51
N HIS A 328 -16.71 -5.07 7.68
CA HIS A 328 -17.78 -5.91 8.21
C HIS A 328 -18.80 -5.16 9.06
N ARG A 329 -18.40 -4.07 9.73
CA ARG A 329 -19.26 -3.33 10.68
C ARG A 329 -19.93 -2.12 10.06
N LEU A 330 -19.39 -1.54 9.00
CA LEU A 330 -19.99 -0.37 8.35
C LEU A 330 -20.40 -0.69 6.92
N PHE A 331 -19.44 -1.08 6.08
CA PHE A 331 -19.68 -1.24 4.64
C PHE A 331 -20.60 -2.40 4.28
N SER A 332 -20.57 -3.49 5.04
CA SER A 332 -21.49 -4.62 4.84
C SER A 332 -22.96 -4.18 5.01
N HIS A 333 -23.26 -3.39 6.04
CA HIS A 333 -24.61 -2.91 6.34
C HIS A 333 -25.07 -1.84 5.35
N ILE A 334 -24.16 -0.94 4.95
CA ILE A 334 -24.42 0.03 3.89
C ILE A 334 -24.78 -0.69 2.58
N THR A 335 -24.00 -1.71 2.19
CA THR A 335 -24.30 -2.51 0.99
C THR A 335 -25.66 -3.19 1.09
N MET A 336 -26.05 -3.71 2.26
CA MET A 336 -27.38 -4.31 2.43
C MET A 336 -28.52 -3.31 2.22
N ASN A 337 -28.37 -2.07 2.67
CA ASN A 337 -29.40 -1.02 2.50
C ASN A 337 -29.50 -0.47 1.08
N TRP A 338 -28.44 -0.60 0.29
CA TRP A 338 -28.42 -0.18 -1.12
C TRP A 338 -29.08 -1.18 -2.08
N ARG A 339 -29.21 -2.45 -1.69
CA ARG A 339 -29.64 -3.54 -2.59
C ARG A 339 -30.98 -3.25 -3.25
N GLY A 340 -31.00 -3.28 -4.58
CA GLY A 340 -32.22 -3.13 -5.40
C GLY A 340 -32.75 -1.69 -5.54
N ARG A 341 -31.97 -0.67 -5.13
CA ARG A 341 -32.27 0.76 -5.36
C ARG A 341 -31.27 1.32 -6.39
N PRO A 342 -31.74 1.98 -7.47
CA PRO A 342 -30.84 2.76 -8.31
C PRO A 342 -30.35 4.00 -7.54
N LEU A 343 -29.06 4.30 -7.65
CA LEU A 343 -28.43 5.45 -7.01
C LEU A 343 -28.51 6.63 -7.99
N THR A 344 -29.69 7.26 -8.08
CA THR A 344 -29.99 8.24 -9.12
C THR A 344 -29.34 9.61 -8.93
N SER A 345 -28.91 9.93 -7.70
CA SER A 345 -28.24 11.20 -7.38
C SER A 345 -27.35 11.05 -6.14
N TYR A 346 -26.45 12.02 -5.92
CA TYR A 346 -25.63 12.09 -4.71
C TYR A 346 -26.47 12.13 -3.42
N GLU A 347 -27.60 12.84 -3.43
CA GLU A 347 -28.52 12.90 -2.29
C GLU A 347 -29.11 11.52 -1.96
N VAL A 348 -29.46 10.73 -2.98
CA VAL A 348 -29.95 9.36 -2.78
C VAL A 348 -28.84 8.49 -2.17
N VAL A 349 -27.59 8.66 -2.59
CA VAL A 349 -26.44 7.95 -2.00
C VAL A 349 -26.29 8.33 -0.52
N VAL A 350 -26.23 9.62 -0.21
CA VAL A 350 -26.08 10.13 1.17
C VAL A 350 -27.21 9.64 2.06
N ASN A 351 -28.47 9.81 1.62
CA ASN A 351 -29.64 9.39 2.39
C ASN A 351 -29.68 7.86 2.59
N ALA A 352 -29.30 7.08 1.58
CA ALA A 352 -29.25 5.63 1.70
C ALA A 352 -28.17 5.18 2.70
N ILE A 353 -27.01 5.83 2.72
CA ILE A 353 -25.97 5.57 3.72
C ILE A 353 -26.46 5.99 5.12
N ALA A 354 -26.95 7.22 5.26
CA ALA A 354 -27.39 7.79 6.53
C ALA A 354 -28.57 7.02 7.15
N SER A 355 -29.39 6.33 6.33
CA SER A 355 -30.46 5.46 6.80
C SER A 355 -29.98 4.15 7.44
N THR A 356 -28.67 3.84 7.37
CA THR A 356 -28.13 2.58 7.87
C THR A 356 -28.17 2.50 9.39
N ARG A 357 -28.99 1.58 9.91
CA ARG A 357 -29.13 1.28 11.34
C ARG A 357 -29.11 -0.22 11.56
N THR A 358 -28.51 -0.67 12.65
CA THR A 358 -28.55 -2.09 13.05
C THR A 358 -29.27 -2.25 14.39
N ARG A 359 -29.76 -3.48 14.66
CA ARG A 359 -30.34 -3.83 15.96
C ARG A 359 -29.33 -3.74 17.11
N SER A 360 -28.02 -3.81 16.81
CA SER A 360 -26.95 -3.71 17.81
C SER A 360 -26.65 -2.27 18.22
N GLY A 361 -27.20 -1.26 17.53
CA GLY A 361 -27.04 0.14 17.88
C GLY A 361 -26.28 1.00 16.88
N LEU A 362 -25.70 0.42 15.81
CA LEU A 362 -24.93 1.17 14.81
C LEU A 362 -25.74 2.33 14.24
N ARG A 363 -25.16 3.52 14.31
CA ARG A 363 -25.67 4.73 13.65
C ARG A 363 -24.67 5.21 12.63
N VAL A 364 -25.15 5.45 11.41
CA VAL A 364 -24.34 5.96 10.32
C VAL A 364 -24.83 7.35 9.94
N GLU A 365 -23.91 8.29 9.90
CA GLU A 365 -24.09 9.64 9.35
C GLU A 365 -23.30 9.73 8.04
N ALA A 366 -23.82 10.52 7.10
CA ALA A 366 -23.16 10.73 5.82
C ALA A 366 -23.34 12.16 5.35
N GLU A 367 -22.32 12.69 4.67
CA GLU A 367 -22.32 14.04 4.12
C GLU A 367 -21.69 14.02 2.72
N LEU A 368 -22.16 14.92 1.85
CA LEU A 368 -21.60 15.13 0.52
C LEU A 368 -20.39 16.08 0.59
N ASP A 369 -19.30 15.71 -0.08
CA ASP A 369 -18.10 16.52 -0.21
C ASP A 369 -17.85 16.88 -1.67
N THR A 370 -18.15 18.15 -1.98
CA THR A 370 -17.92 18.78 -3.28
C THR A 370 -16.53 19.42 -3.40
N GLY A 371 -15.65 19.17 -2.42
CA GLY A 371 -14.26 19.62 -2.44
C GLY A 371 -13.48 19.06 -3.63
N ARG A 372 -12.48 19.83 -4.07
CA ARG A 372 -11.57 19.41 -5.16
C ARG A 372 -10.32 18.76 -4.60
N TYR A 373 -10.01 17.56 -5.08
CA TYR A 373 -8.92 16.71 -4.61
C TYR A 373 -8.03 16.29 -5.78
N PRO A 374 -7.18 17.19 -6.29
CA PRO A 374 -6.43 16.96 -7.52
C PRO A 374 -5.48 15.77 -7.40
N LEU A 375 -5.40 14.98 -8.47
CA LEU A 375 -4.43 13.90 -8.60
C LEU A 375 -3.01 14.44 -8.79
N GLY A 376 -2.01 13.64 -8.40
CA GLY A 376 -0.60 13.92 -8.70
C GLY A 376 0.14 14.77 -7.67
N LEU A 377 -0.48 15.10 -6.53
CA LEU A 377 0.22 15.66 -5.38
C LEU A 377 1.31 14.69 -4.93
N ALA A 378 2.50 15.21 -4.64
CA ALA A 378 3.62 14.38 -4.24
C ALA A 378 4.51 15.08 -3.24
N ILE A 379 4.90 14.36 -2.19
CA ILE A 379 5.77 14.87 -1.13
C ILE A 379 7.21 14.39 -1.38
N SER A 380 8.16 15.31 -1.31
CA SER A 380 9.59 15.01 -1.48
C SER A 380 10.12 14.18 -0.31
N LYS A 381 11.28 13.52 -0.47
CA LYS A 381 11.92 12.80 0.65
C LYS A 381 12.46 13.74 1.73
N ALA A 382 12.79 14.98 1.37
CA ALA A 382 13.25 15.99 2.32
C ALA A 382 12.08 16.46 3.19
N GLN A 383 10.94 16.76 2.56
CA GLN A 383 9.70 17.12 3.24
C GLN A 383 9.23 16.02 4.19
N LEU A 384 9.17 14.75 3.73
CA LEU A 384 8.79 13.62 4.58
C LEU A 384 9.68 13.47 5.82
N ARG A 385 10.99 13.76 5.72
CA ARG A 385 11.94 13.63 6.83
C ARG A 385 11.79 14.73 7.89
N ARG A 386 11.18 15.86 7.54
CA ARG A 386 10.89 16.97 8.46
C ARG A 386 9.58 16.77 9.22
N LEU A 387 8.71 15.87 8.75
CA LEU A 387 7.45 15.61 9.43
C LEU A 387 7.69 14.98 10.81
N PRO A 388 6.88 15.35 11.81
CA PRO A 388 7.03 14.89 13.19
C PRO A 388 6.50 13.45 13.36
N ILE A 389 7.13 12.49 12.67
CA ILE A 389 6.70 11.09 12.62
C ILE A 389 7.64 10.23 13.44
N GLU A 390 7.09 9.58 14.46
CA GLU A 390 7.74 8.59 15.29
C GLU A 390 7.35 7.19 14.80
N TYR A 391 8.34 6.42 14.35
CA TYR A 391 8.12 5.05 13.89
C TYR A 391 8.22 4.07 15.05
N HIS A 392 7.30 3.13 15.15
CA HIS A 392 7.30 2.16 16.25
C HIS A 392 8.32 1.04 16.01
N ASP A 393 8.85 0.45 17.09
CA ASP A 393 9.79 -0.67 17.00
C ASP A 393 9.17 -1.90 16.29
N THR A 394 7.90 -2.20 16.63
CA THR A 394 7.13 -3.26 15.99
C THR A 394 6.63 -2.79 14.63
N HIS A 395 7.25 -3.28 13.55
CA HIS A 395 6.87 -2.97 12.16
C HIS A 395 6.69 -1.47 11.89
N GLY A 396 7.71 -0.64 12.16
CA GLY A 396 7.63 0.82 11.99
C GLY A 396 7.20 1.30 10.60
N THR A 397 7.31 0.49 9.56
CA THR A 397 6.73 0.83 8.24
C THR A 397 5.20 0.84 8.24
N TRP A 398 4.56 0.04 9.09
CA TRP A 398 3.11 -0.09 9.26
C TRP A 398 2.57 0.66 10.49
N ASN A 399 3.41 0.88 11.50
CA ASN A 399 2.99 1.46 12.77
C ASN A 399 3.81 2.72 13.06
N TYR A 400 3.13 3.87 13.15
CA TYR A 400 3.77 5.16 13.42
C TYR A 400 2.81 6.13 14.09
N THR A 401 3.37 7.04 14.88
CA THR A 401 2.65 8.17 15.48
C THR A 401 3.12 9.47 14.85
N VAL A 402 2.17 10.28 14.42
CA VAL A 402 2.39 11.65 13.95
C VAL A 402 2.07 12.60 15.10
N ARG A 403 3.06 13.37 15.56
CA ARG A 403 2.92 14.32 16.66
C ARG A 403 2.37 15.67 16.14
N PRO A 404 1.67 16.44 16.99
CA PRO A 404 1.14 17.75 16.60
C PRO A 404 2.24 18.83 16.42
N ASP A 405 3.42 18.67 17.03
CA ASP A 405 4.43 19.73 17.16
C ASP A 405 5.49 19.76 16.03
N GLY A 406 5.07 19.83 14.76
CA GLY A 406 6.00 19.88 13.61
C GLY A 406 5.84 21.10 12.70
N PRO A 407 6.92 21.61 12.08
CA PRO A 407 6.84 22.71 11.11
C PRO A 407 6.10 22.25 9.84
N LEU A 408 5.10 23.01 9.40
CA LEU A 408 4.19 22.65 8.29
C LEU A 408 4.25 23.64 7.10
N ASP A 409 5.27 24.47 7.00
CA ASP A 409 5.26 25.66 6.13
C ASP A 409 5.48 25.43 4.62
N GLU A 410 5.42 24.21 4.11
CA GLU A 410 5.55 23.99 2.65
C GLU A 410 4.30 23.32 2.06
N GLU A 411 3.62 24.06 1.18
CA GLU A 411 2.49 23.53 0.41
C GLU A 411 2.93 22.39 -0.53
N PRO A 412 2.09 21.35 -0.73
CA PRO A 412 2.36 20.31 -1.70
C PRO A 412 2.46 20.89 -3.11
N VAL A 413 3.63 20.74 -3.76
CA VAL A 413 3.83 21.18 -5.15
C VAL A 413 2.99 20.33 -6.11
N GLN A 414 2.18 20.96 -6.97
CA GLN A 414 1.36 20.27 -7.98
C GLN A 414 2.23 19.57 -9.06
N ALA A 415 1.69 18.52 -9.68
CA ALA A 415 2.39 17.76 -10.72
C ALA A 415 2.74 18.62 -11.95
N THR A 416 1.85 19.56 -12.31
CA THR A 416 2.01 20.53 -13.40
C THR A 416 3.19 21.47 -13.17
N ASP A 417 3.38 21.93 -11.93
CA ASP A 417 4.50 22.81 -11.58
C ASP A 417 5.83 22.07 -11.59
N ARG A 418 5.83 20.77 -11.24
CA ARG A 418 7.01 19.90 -11.40
C ARG A 418 7.35 19.60 -12.85
N GLU A 419 6.36 19.43 -13.71
CA GLU A 419 6.61 19.27 -15.14
C GLU A 419 7.22 20.54 -15.73
N LYS A 420 6.69 21.72 -15.37
CA LYS A 420 7.28 23.01 -15.75
C LYS A 420 8.70 23.18 -15.19
N ALA A 421 8.92 22.89 -13.91
CA ALA A 421 10.25 22.97 -13.29
C ALA A 421 11.24 22.00 -13.94
N ARG A 422 10.83 20.75 -14.19
CA ARG A 422 11.65 19.76 -14.90
C ARG A 422 11.98 20.21 -16.31
N ARG A 423 11.02 20.80 -17.01
CA ARG A 423 11.23 21.32 -18.37
C ARG A 423 12.27 22.43 -18.37
N ARG A 424 12.19 23.40 -17.44
CA ARG A 424 13.21 24.44 -17.27
C ARG A 424 14.60 23.86 -17.05
N VAL A 425 14.73 22.84 -16.20
CA VAL A 425 16.02 22.16 -15.96
C VAL A 425 16.52 21.44 -17.21
N LEU A 426 15.64 20.79 -17.97
CA LEU A 426 16.03 20.15 -19.24
C LEU A 426 16.48 21.18 -20.27
N ASP A 427 15.79 22.32 -20.35
CA ASP A 427 16.16 23.40 -21.27
C ASP A 427 17.53 24.00 -20.89
N LEU A 428 17.80 24.20 -19.59
CA LEU A 428 19.12 24.59 -19.07
C LEU A 428 20.21 23.58 -19.44
N LEU A 429 19.94 22.28 -19.25
CA LEU A 429 20.90 21.23 -19.57
C LEU A 429 21.14 21.08 -21.08
N ALA A 430 20.24 21.55 -21.93
CA ALA A 430 20.38 21.51 -23.39
C ALA A 430 21.32 22.59 -23.95
N GLU A 431 21.85 23.48 -23.10
CA GLU A 431 22.74 24.55 -23.56
C GLU A 431 24.05 24.02 -24.15
N PRO A 432 24.52 24.56 -25.30
CA PRO A 432 25.75 24.11 -25.97
C PRO A 432 26.99 24.12 -25.09
N ALA A 433 27.08 25.07 -24.15
CA ALA A 433 28.17 25.16 -23.19
C ALA A 433 28.29 23.92 -22.29
N LEU A 434 27.18 23.21 -22.03
CA LEU A 434 27.15 21.99 -21.22
C LEU A 434 27.24 20.73 -22.09
N THR A 435 26.45 20.68 -23.18
CA THR A 435 26.39 19.50 -24.05
C THR A 435 27.64 19.33 -24.91
N GLY A 436 28.32 20.43 -25.24
CA GLY A 436 29.39 20.47 -26.24
C GLY A 436 28.90 20.30 -27.68
N LEU A 437 27.59 20.38 -27.90
CA LEU A 437 26.93 20.25 -29.21
C LEU A 437 26.09 21.51 -29.46
N SER A 438 26.08 22.00 -30.68
CA SER A 438 25.09 23.00 -31.10
C SER A 438 23.67 22.45 -30.95
N ARG A 439 22.66 23.34 -30.90
CA ARG A 439 21.26 22.92 -30.80
C ARG A 439 20.84 22.06 -32.00
N GLU A 440 21.39 22.34 -33.18
CA GLU A 440 21.15 21.57 -34.40
C GLU A 440 21.77 20.17 -34.32
N GLU A 441 23.03 20.07 -33.87
CA GLU A 441 23.72 18.79 -33.68
C GLU A 441 23.04 17.92 -32.62
N LEU A 442 22.62 18.51 -31.50
CA LEU A 442 21.87 17.80 -30.46
C LEU A 442 20.52 17.29 -30.98
N THR A 443 19.85 18.08 -31.81
CA THR A 443 18.57 17.70 -32.44
C THR A 443 18.79 16.57 -33.44
N ALA A 444 19.81 16.65 -34.29
CA ALA A 444 20.17 15.61 -35.25
C ALA A 444 20.55 14.30 -34.52
N LEU A 445 21.34 14.39 -33.45
CA LEU A 445 21.69 13.24 -32.61
C LEU A 445 20.44 12.60 -32.00
N THR A 446 19.53 13.41 -31.48
CA THR A 446 18.28 12.94 -30.89
C THR A 446 17.39 12.25 -31.93
N ALA A 447 17.27 12.81 -33.12
CA ALA A 447 16.50 12.23 -34.23
C ALA A 447 17.09 10.88 -34.69
N LYS A 448 18.42 10.75 -34.67
CA LYS A 448 19.12 9.51 -35.03
C LYS A 448 18.91 8.39 -34.01
N ILE A 449 18.96 8.70 -32.70
CA ILE A 449 18.96 7.67 -31.63
C ILE A 449 17.53 7.31 -31.16
N THR A 450 16.57 8.24 -31.23
CA THR A 450 15.21 8.06 -30.70
C THR A 450 14.43 6.86 -31.27
N PRO A 451 14.45 6.58 -32.59
CA PRO A 451 13.74 5.43 -33.16
C PRO A 451 14.16 4.09 -32.56
N GLU A 452 15.46 3.88 -32.37
CA GLU A 452 16.01 2.65 -31.82
C GLU A 452 15.73 2.49 -30.32
N LEU A 453 15.72 3.59 -29.56
CA LEU A 453 15.23 3.58 -28.18
C LEU A 453 13.76 3.16 -28.08
N GLY A 454 12.94 3.56 -29.06
CA GLY A 454 11.55 3.14 -29.18
C GLY A 454 11.42 1.63 -29.40
N SER A 455 12.22 1.10 -30.34
CA SER A 455 12.27 -0.34 -30.65
C SER A 455 12.67 -1.19 -29.43
N LEU A 456 13.77 -0.83 -28.76
CA LEU A 456 14.25 -1.53 -27.55
C LEU A 456 13.23 -1.53 -26.41
N ARG A 457 12.44 -0.46 -26.29
CA ARG A 457 11.37 -0.35 -25.30
C ARG A 457 10.22 -1.32 -25.63
N GLU A 458 9.77 -1.35 -26.88
CA GLU A 458 8.68 -2.24 -27.29
C GLU A 458 9.09 -3.71 -27.19
N ASP A 459 10.33 -4.08 -27.54
CA ASP A 459 10.86 -5.44 -27.34
C ASP A 459 10.79 -5.88 -25.87
N ARG A 460 11.19 -5.00 -24.95
CA ARG A 460 11.11 -5.28 -23.51
C ARG A 460 9.67 -5.47 -23.07
N LEU A 461 8.77 -4.60 -23.54
CA LEU A 461 7.36 -4.69 -23.21
C LEU A 461 6.71 -5.93 -23.84
N HIS A 462 7.09 -6.31 -25.05
CA HIS A 462 6.68 -7.55 -25.72
C HIS A 462 7.06 -8.77 -24.89
N ARG A 463 8.33 -8.88 -24.47
CA ARG A 463 8.80 -9.96 -23.58
C ARG A 463 8.07 -9.99 -22.26
N LYS A 464 7.83 -8.84 -21.62
CA LYS A 464 7.07 -8.76 -20.36
C LYS A 464 5.61 -9.16 -20.51
N ARG A 465 5.01 -8.86 -21.66
CA ARG A 465 3.61 -9.20 -21.98
C ARG A 465 3.46 -10.66 -22.42
N GLY A 466 4.55 -11.34 -22.79
CA GLY A 466 4.52 -12.70 -23.30
C GLY A 466 3.95 -12.82 -24.72
N GLY A 467 3.92 -11.73 -25.48
CA GLY A 467 3.36 -11.71 -26.83
C GLY A 467 3.02 -10.32 -27.38
N PRO A 468 2.41 -10.26 -28.57
CA PRO A 468 2.08 -9.01 -29.25
C PRO A 468 1.03 -8.21 -28.50
N ARG A 469 1.03 -6.91 -28.76
CA ARG A 469 0.14 -5.95 -28.12
C ARG A 469 -1.31 -6.22 -28.55
N ARG A 470 -2.22 -6.43 -27.59
CA ARG A 470 -3.66 -6.70 -27.85
C ARG A 470 -4.56 -5.45 -27.89
N HIS A 471 -4.08 -4.32 -27.38
CA HIS A 471 -4.78 -3.03 -27.38
C HIS A 471 -3.85 -1.91 -27.80
N ALA A 472 -4.37 -0.90 -28.49
CA ALA A 472 -3.64 0.32 -28.81
C ALA A 472 -3.03 0.96 -27.55
N ALA A 473 -1.99 1.78 -27.72
CA ALA A 473 -1.48 2.58 -26.62
C ALA A 473 -2.60 3.52 -26.14
N GLY A 474 -3.28 3.17 -25.05
CA GLY A 474 -4.13 4.15 -24.37
C GLY A 474 -3.28 5.33 -23.88
N ASP A 475 -3.94 6.43 -23.54
CA ASP A 475 -3.36 7.64 -22.91
C ASP A 475 -2.73 7.39 -21.50
N ASN A 476 -2.34 6.15 -21.23
CA ASN A 476 -1.63 5.76 -20.03
C ASN A 476 -0.31 6.53 -19.91
N LYS A 477 -0.27 7.39 -18.89
CA LYS A 477 0.89 8.11 -18.31
C LYS A 477 2.08 8.20 -19.26
N ARG A 478 2.17 9.33 -19.98
CA ARG A 478 3.38 9.74 -20.70
C ARG A 478 4.61 9.47 -19.82
N PRO A 479 5.66 8.82 -20.36
CA PRO A 479 6.85 8.54 -19.59
C PRO A 479 7.42 9.86 -19.05
N VAL A 480 7.84 9.86 -17.78
CA VAL A 480 8.35 11.06 -17.09
C VAL A 480 9.53 11.73 -17.82
N LEU A 481 10.28 10.94 -18.60
CA LEU A 481 11.31 11.39 -19.54
C LEU A 481 10.96 10.88 -20.93
N THR A 482 10.89 11.79 -21.89
CA THR A 482 10.76 11.48 -23.32
C THR A 482 12.06 10.83 -23.83
N PRO A 483 12.04 10.17 -25.00
CA PRO A 483 13.27 9.67 -25.62
C PRO A 483 14.33 10.77 -25.82
N ALA A 484 13.90 11.98 -26.21
CA ALA A 484 14.78 13.14 -26.35
C ALA A 484 15.45 13.52 -25.01
N ASP A 485 14.67 13.59 -23.92
CA ASP A 485 15.23 13.90 -22.60
C ASP A 485 16.25 12.83 -22.18
N ARG A 486 16.02 11.56 -22.52
CA ARG A 486 16.97 10.48 -22.22
C ARG A 486 18.28 10.62 -22.98
N VAL A 487 18.23 11.03 -24.25
CA VAL A 487 19.44 11.32 -25.04
C VAL A 487 20.19 12.48 -24.41
N LEU A 488 19.53 13.59 -24.13
CA LEU A 488 20.12 14.77 -23.49
C LEU A 488 20.82 14.43 -22.16
N LEU A 489 20.13 13.76 -21.24
CA LEU A 489 20.71 13.39 -19.95
C LEU A 489 21.88 12.41 -20.08
N SER A 490 21.87 11.59 -21.12
CA SER A 490 22.98 10.70 -21.43
C SER A 490 24.18 11.45 -21.99
N VAL A 491 23.95 12.45 -22.86
CA VAL A 491 25.00 13.36 -23.35
C VAL A 491 25.66 14.07 -22.18
N ILE A 492 24.88 14.71 -21.31
CA ILE A 492 25.39 15.43 -20.13
C ILE A 492 26.19 14.53 -19.21
N TYR A 493 25.70 13.31 -18.96
CA TYR A 493 26.43 12.35 -18.14
C TYR A 493 27.71 11.84 -18.81
N LEU A 494 27.70 11.55 -20.12
CA LEU A 494 28.87 11.08 -20.86
C LEU A 494 29.93 12.16 -21.06
N ARG A 495 29.49 13.42 -21.15
CA ARG A 495 30.35 14.61 -21.09
C ARG A 495 30.97 14.82 -19.71
N HIS A 496 30.56 14.08 -18.68
CA HIS A 496 31.03 14.24 -17.29
C HIS A 496 30.71 15.60 -16.64
N VAL A 497 29.71 16.32 -17.15
CA VAL A 497 29.28 17.63 -16.64
C VAL A 497 28.88 17.56 -15.16
N CYS A 498 28.14 16.53 -14.76
CA CYS A 498 27.78 16.30 -13.37
C CYS A 498 27.38 14.85 -13.08
N SER A 499 27.14 14.53 -11.81
CA SER A 499 26.75 13.17 -11.40
C SER A 499 25.29 12.85 -11.73
N GLN A 500 24.97 11.55 -11.91
CA GLN A 500 23.57 11.10 -12.02
C GLN A 500 22.72 11.47 -10.81
N ASN A 501 23.32 11.58 -9.63
CA ASN A 501 22.62 11.98 -8.43
C ASN A 501 22.20 13.45 -8.51
N LEU A 502 23.08 14.31 -9.01
CA LEU A 502 22.76 15.72 -9.23
C LEU A 502 21.69 15.87 -10.31
N LEU A 503 21.80 15.15 -11.44
CA LEU A 503 20.75 15.15 -12.46
C LEU A 503 19.40 14.68 -11.90
N ALA A 504 19.41 13.61 -11.10
CA ALA A 504 18.18 13.11 -10.47
C ALA A 504 17.60 14.12 -9.49
N GLU A 505 18.44 14.79 -8.70
CA GLU A 505 18.03 15.84 -7.78
C GLU A 505 17.40 17.04 -8.49
N MET A 506 18.09 17.62 -9.48
CA MET A 506 17.61 18.78 -10.24
C MET A 506 16.29 18.49 -10.97
N LEU A 507 16.11 17.28 -11.50
CA LEU A 507 14.89 16.88 -12.22
C LEU A 507 13.75 16.40 -11.30
N GLY A 508 14.00 16.28 -10.00
CA GLY A 508 13.08 15.69 -9.04
C GLY A 508 12.80 14.19 -9.30
N LEU A 509 13.78 13.46 -9.83
CA LEU A 509 13.70 12.05 -10.21
C LEU A 509 14.50 11.15 -9.27
N CYS A 510 14.33 9.83 -9.42
CA CYS A 510 15.20 8.85 -8.78
C CYS A 510 16.35 8.47 -9.72
N GLN A 511 17.55 8.25 -9.19
CA GLN A 511 18.73 7.82 -9.97
C GLN A 511 18.47 6.56 -10.81
N ARG A 512 17.64 5.64 -10.29
CA ARG A 512 17.21 4.40 -10.97
C ARG A 512 16.47 4.65 -12.29
N THR A 513 15.97 5.87 -12.52
CA THR A 513 15.34 6.28 -13.78
C THR A 513 16.38 6.68 -14.83
N ILE A 514 17.49 7.30 -14.42
CA ILE A 514 18.52 7.84 -15.34
C ILE A 514 19.51 6.75 -15.77
N GLY A 515 19.97 5.92 -14.83
CA GLY A 515 21.01 4.91 -15.07
C GLY A 515 20.74 3.97 -16.25
N PRO A 516 19.54 3.34 -16.35
CA PRO A 516 19.18 2.49 -17.49
C PRO A 516 19.19 3.24 -18.82
N SER A 517 18.69 4.48 -18.85
CA SER A 517 18.66 5.31 -20.06
C SER A 517 20.07 5.65 -20.55
N VAL A 518 20.97 6.00 -19.64
CA VAL A 518 22.39 6.22 -19.96
C VAL A 518 23.04 4.98 -20.55
N LYS A 519 22.74 3.79 -20.00
CA LYS A 519 23.29 2.52 -20.49
C LYS A 519 22.81 2.21 -21.91
N GLU A 520 21.51 2.38 -22.16
CA GLU A 520 20.90 2.18 -23.47
C GLU A 520 21.46 3.16 -24.51
N VAL A 521 21.44 4.46 -24.21
CA VAL A 521 21.94 5.49 -25.14
C VAL A 521 23.43 5.33 -25.41
N ARG A 522 24.25 5.06 -24.39
CA ARG A 522 25.69 4.81 -24.58
C ARG A 522 25.95 3.69 -25.59
N ARG A 523 25.19 2.59 -25.48
CA ARG A 523 25.32 1.46 -26.41
C ARG A 523 24.98 1.90 -27.83
N LEU A 524 23.88 2.63 -28.02
CA LEU A 524 23.45 3.11 -29.34
C LEU A 524 24.46 4.10 -29.94
N LEU A 525 25.04 4.99 -29.12
CA LEU A 525 26.09 5.91 -29.56
C LEU A 525 27.34 5.14 -30.06
N GLN A 526 27.74 4.08 -29.34
CA GLN A 526 28.84 3.22 -29.74
C GLN A 526 28.55 2.46 -31.05
N GLU A 527 27.34 1.91 -31.20
CA GLU A 527 26.90 1.23 -32.43
C GLU A 527 26.90 2.18 -33.65
N HIS A 528 26.64 3.46 -33.42
CA HIS A 528 26.68 4.50 -34.46
C HIS A 528 28.04 5.18 -34.65
N GLY A 529 29.08 4.76 -33.91
CA GLY A 529 30.41 5.37 -33.97
C GLY A 529 30.47 6.82 -33.47
N ILE A 530 29.52 7.25 -32.63
CA ILE A 530 29.43 8.61 -32.12
C ILE A 530 30.18 8.69 -30.78
N SER A 531 31.30 9.41 -30.75
CA SER A 531 32.03 9.75 -29.52
C SER A 531 31.57 11.10 -28.97
N LEU A 532 31.53 11.21 -27.64
CA LEU A 532 31.31 12.47 -26.94
C LEU A 532 32.56 12.77 -26.12
N THR A 533 33.27 13.85 -26.45
CA THR A 533 34.49 14.27 -25.74
C THR A 533 34.14 14.70 -24.31
N PRO A 534 34.71 14.13 -23.25
CA PRO A 534 34.46 14.59 -21.88
C PRO A 534 34.84 16.07 -21.68
N THR A 535 34.06 16.81 -20.91
CA THR A 535 34.41 18.18 -20.52
C THR A 535 35.27 18.21 -19.25
N THR A 536 36.04 19.28 -19.09
CA THR A 536 36.73 19.62 -17.83
C THR A 536 35.79 20.29 -16.82
N LEU A 537 34.61 20.76 -17.26
CA LEU A 537 33.57 21.35 -16.44
C LEU A 537 32.84 20.25 -15.65
N CYS A 538 32.96 20.26 -14.32
CA CYS A 538 32.31 19.30 -13.43
C CYS A 538 31.64 20.03 -12.27
N PHE A 539 30.30 20.02 -12.26
CA PHE A 539 29.48 20.75 -11.30
C PHE A 539 29.00 19.87 -10.16
N SER A 540 28.94 20.45 -8.96
CA SER A 540 28.52 19.79 -7.73
C SER A 540 27.11 20.14 -7.27
N SER A 541 26.52 21.21 -7.77
CA SER A 541 25.17 21.65 -7.42
C SER A 541 24.42 22.24 -8.63
N GLY A 542 23.09 22.30 -8.54
CA GLY A 542 22.25 22.88 -9.58
C GLY A 542 22.48 24.38 -9.79
N PRO A 543 22.55 25.20 -8.72
CA PRO A 543 22.85 26.63 -8.83
C PRO A 543 24.18 26.93 -9.54
N GLU A 544 25.21 26.09 -9.36
CA GLU A 544 26.48 26.25 -10.09
C GLU A 544 26.33 26.11 -11.61
N ILE A 545 25.44 25.21 -12.07
CA ILE A 545 25.16 25.02 -13.50
C ILE A 545 24.38 26.24 -14.03
N GLU A 546 23.40 26.71 -13.28
CA GLU A 546 22.60 27.90 -13.64
C GLU A 546 23.49 29.15 -13.76
N ASP A 547 24.38 29.37 -12.79
CA ASP A 547 25.31 30.49 -12.81
C ASP A 547 26.33 30.41 -13.93
N PHE A 548 26.88 29.22 -14.21
CA PHE A 548 27.81 29.04 -15.33
C PHE A 548 27.15 29.32 -16.67
N VAL A 549 25.95 28.79 -16.91
CA VAL A 549 25.20 29.05 -18.16
C VAL A 549 24.91 30.54 -18.32
N ARG A 550 24.64 31.25 -17.22
CA ARG A 550 24.35 32.68 -17.23
C ARG A 550 25.59 33.56 -17.45
N THR A 551 26.73 33.20 -16.87
CA THR A 551 27.90 34.09 -16.78
C THR A 551 29.07 33.68 -17.67
N GLY A 552 29.09 32.43 -18.15
CA GLY A 552 30.21 31.88 -18.94
C GLY A 552 31.49 31.59 -18.14
N ALA A 553 31.55 31.95 -16.85
CA ALA A 553 32.74 31.79 -16.02
C ALA A 553 32.59 30.61 -15.04
N PRO A 554 33.61 29.74 -14.88
CA PRO A 554 33.55 28.63 -13.92
C PRO A 554 33.59 29.14 -12.47
N VAL A 555 32.55 28.82 -11.70
CA VAL A 555 32.27 29.44 -10.38
C VAL A 555 33.00 28.75 -9.21
N THR A 556 33.61 27.57 -9.38
CA THR A 556 34.28 26.86 -8.27
C THR A 556 35.81 26.99 -8.32
N ALA A 557 36.45 27.11 -7.15
CA ALA A 557 37.91 27.19 -7.00
C ALA A 557 38.67 26.03 -7.68
N ARG A 558 38.04 24.84 -7.82
CA ARG A 558 38.64 23.71 -8.54
C ARG A 558 38.63 23.92 -10.06
N LEU A 559 37.50 24.35 -10.62
CA LEU A 559 37.41 24.62 -12.06
C LEU A 559 38.27 25.83 -12.46
N GLN A 560 38.33 26.85 -11.62
CA GLN A 560 39.24 27.98 -11.78
C GLN A 560 40.72 27.54 -11.77
N ARG A 561 41.10 26.63 -10.86
CA ARG A 561 42.46 26.04 -10.85
C ARG A 561 42.76 25.26 -12.11
N THR A 562 41.88 24.35 -12.54
CA THR A 562 42.11 23.56 -13.77
C THR A 562 42.17 24.45 -15.00
N HIS A 563 41.32 25.48 -15.08
CA HIS A 563 41.35 26.48 -16.15
C HIS A 563 42.66 27.28 -16.16
N ARG A 564 43.15 27.74 -15.01
CA ARG A 564 44.46 28.41 -14.88
C ARG A 564 45.63 27.50 -15.25
N LEU A 565 45.61 26.24 -14.83
CA LEU A 565 46.67 25.28 -15.11
C LEU A 565 46.76 24.91 -16.59
N ALA A 566 45.67 25.07 -17.33
CA ALA A 566 45.61 24.87 -18.78
C ALA A 566 46.11 26.09 -19.58
N ASP A 567 46.66 27.11 -18.94
CA ASP A 567 47.12 28.33 -19.60
C ASP A 567 48.31 28.11 -20.55
N PRO A 568 48.31 28.70 -21.76
CA PRO A 568 49.40 28.57 -22.73
C PRO A 568 50.78 28.95 -22.18
N ALA A 569 50.87 29.92 -21.26
CA ALA A 569 52.13 30.29 -20.63
C ALA A 569 52.75 29.13 -19.82
N LEU A 570 51.91 28.27 -19.24
CA LEU A 570 52.34 27.11 -18.46
C LEU A 570 52.53 25.88 -19.34
N THR A 571 51.54 25.57 -20.18
CA THR A 571 51.52 24.34 -21.00
C THR A 571 52.43 24.41 -22.22
N GLY A 572 52.72 25.62 -22.72
CA GLY A 572 53.49 25.85 -23.95
C GLY A 572 52.72 25.57 -25.24
N MET A 573 51.39 25.48 -25.17
CA MET A 573 50.50 25.21 -26.30
C MET A 573 49.19 25.99 -26.14
N GLU A 574 48.54 26.33 -27.24
CA GLU A 574 47.22 26.99 -27.19
C GLU A 574 46.17 26.09 -26.53
N ARG A 575 45.16 26.71 -25.92
CA ARG A 575 44.11 25.98 -25.18
C ARG A 575 43.34 25.00 -26.08
N SER A 576 43.13 25.36 -27.34
CA SER A 576 42.52 24.49 -28.37
C SER A 576 43.40 23.26 -28.66
N ASP A 577 44.70 23.46 -28.79
CA ASP A 577 45.66 22.40 -29.12
C ASP A 577 45.81 21.43 -27.96
N LEU A 578 45.84 21.95 -26.72
CA LEU A 578 45.78 21.14 -25.50
C LEU A 578 44.49 20.31 -25.44
N ALA A 579 43.34 20.88 -25.81
CA ALA A 579 42.08 20.16 -25.83
C ALA A 579 42.09 19.04 -26.88
N SER A 580 42.58 19.31 -28.09
CA SER A 580 42.77 18.31 -29.15
C SER A 580 43.75 17.19 -28.74
N LEU A 581 44.85 17.56 -28.07
CA LEU A 581 45.82 16.60 -27.55
C LEU A 581 45.21 15.67 -26.50
N ILE A 582 44.47 16.24 -25.55
CA ILE A 582 43.77 15.48 -24.51
C ILE A 582 42.74 14.55 -25.15
N ASP A 583 41.98 15.03 -26.14
CA ASP A 583 40.99 14.22 -26.85
C ASP A 583 41.63 13.03 -27.57
N GLN A 584 42.69 13.28 -28.36
CA GLN A 584 43.44 12.25 -29.09
C GLN A 584 44.00 11.16 -28.16
N LEU A 585 44.51 11.54 -27.00
CA LEU A 585 45.17 10.62 -26.07
C LEU A 585 44.22 9.99 -25.05
N SER A 586 43.00 10.52 -24.90
CA SER A 586 42.04 10.10 -23.88
C SER A 586 41.72 8.61 -23.94
N LEU A 587 41.55 8.06 -25.15
CA LEU A 587 41.18 6.66 -25.36
C LEU A 587 42.32 5.70 -25.02
N GLN A 588 43.55 6.05 -25.41
CA GLN A 588 44.76 5.29 -25.08
C GLN A 588 45.03 5.30 -23.57
N GLN A 589 44.89 6.47 -22.93
CA GLN A 589 45.05 6.61 -21.48
C GLN A 589 44.01 5.77 -20.73
N ALA A 590 42.73 5.82 -21.14
CA ALA A 590 41.67 5.04 -20.51
C ALA A 590 41.93 3.52 -20.61
N ALA A 591 42.45 3.05 -21.75
CA ALA A 591 42.82 1.66 -21.97
C ALA A 591 43.96 1.21 -21.03
N LEU A 592 45.01 2.03 -20.88
CA LEU A 592 46.13 1.73 -19.97
C LEU A 592 45.70 1.72 -18.50
N ILE A 593 44.89 2.70 -18.08
CA ILE A 593 44.33 2.76 -16.72
C ILE A 593 43.50 1.51 -16.42
N GLU A 594 42.65 1.08 -17.35
CA GLU A 594 41.83 -0.12 -17.15
C GLU A 594 42.66 -1.40 -17.15
N ARG A 595 43.70 -1.51 -18.00
CA ARG A 595 44.64 -2.65 -18.00
C ARG A 595 45.35 -2.79 -16.65
N ARG A 596 45.87 -1.69 -16.10
CA ARG A 596 46.51 -1.68 -14.77
C ARG A 596 45.52 -2.07 -13.67
N ARG A 597 44.32 -1.47 -13.69
CA ARG A 597 43.27 -1.80 -12.70
C ARG A 597 42.80 -3.24 -12.84
N HIS A 598 42.76 -3.80 -14.04
CA HIS A 598 42.44 -5.20 -14.29
C HIS A 598 43.51 -6.11 -13.67
N GLN A 599 44.79 -5.82 -13.87
CA GLN A 599 45.89 -6.54 -13.24
C GLN A 599 45.84 -6.47 -11.71
N GLN A 600 45.60 -5.29 -11.13
CA GLN A 600 45.46 -5.12 -9.68
C GLN A 600 44.25 -5.85 -9.10
N ARG A 601 43.18 -6.00 -9.88
CA ARG A 601 41.95 -6.69 -9.45
C ARG A 601 41.99 -8.20 -9.68
N GLY A 602 42.94 -8.72 -10.47
CA GLY A 602 43.07 -10.14 -10.76
C GLY A 602 41.94 -10.74 -11.64
N GLY A 603 41.16 -9.93 -12.36
CA GLY A 603 40.08 -10.44 -13.21
C GLY A 603 39.13 -9.37 -13.78
N PRO A 604 38.13 -9.81 -14.60
CA PRO A 604 37.15 -8.92 -15.22
C PRO A 604 36.23 -8.28 -14.17
N ARG A 605 35.72 -7.09 -14.49
CA ARG A 605 34.78 -6.38 -13.61
C ARG A 605 33.50 -7.20 -13.43
N GLN A 606 33.12 -7.47 -12.17
CA GLN A 606 31.79 -8.00 -11.88
C GLN A 606 30.70 -6.95 -12.16
N PRO A 607 29.59 -7.31 -12.83
CA PRO A 607 28.48 -6.39 -13.05
C PRO A 607 27.82 -6.02 -11.71
N GLY A 608 27.88 -4.75 -11.32
CA GLY A 608 27.06 -4.20 -10.22
C GLY A 608 27.81 -3.60 -9.03
N THR A 609 29.14 -3.70 -8.94
CA THR A 609 29.86 -3.31 -7.71
C THR A 609 30.32 -1.85 -7.61
N ARG A 610 30.03 -0.97 -8.59
CA ARG A 610 30.22 0.48 -8.43
C ARG A 610 29.11 1.28 -9.11
N GLY A 611 28.09 1.67 -8.34
CA GLY A 611 27.09 2.65 -8.74
C GLY A 611 27.59 4.08 -8.50
N GLY A 612 28.07 4.74 -9.54
CA GLY A 612 28.40 6.17 -9.52
C GLY A 612 29.78 6.49 -10.10
N VAL A 613 29.87 7.61 -10.82
CA VAL A 613 31.14 8.30 -11.08
C VAL A 613 31.66 8.72 -9.71
N PHE A 614 32.60 7.97 -9.14
CA PHE A 614 33.40 8.50 -8.05
C PHE A 614 34.05 9.77 -8.57
N ARG A 615 33.94 10.88 -7.83
CA ARG A 615 34.75 12.08 -8.10
C ARG A 615 36.20 11.62 -8.09
N GLN A 616 36.80 11.47 -9.26
CA GLN A 616 38.23 11.23 -9.30
C GLN A 616 38.87 12.46 -8.66
N LYS A 617 39.75 12.27 -7.66
CA LYS A 617 40.47 13.39 -7.04
C LYS A 617 41.20 14.22 -8.11
N ILE A 618 41.62 13.57 -9.18
CA ILE A 618 42.12 14.13 -10.44
C ILE A 618 41.46 13.39 -11.62
N THR A 619 40.80 14.10 -12.53
CA THR A 619 40.11 13.52 -13.71
C THR A 619 41.11 12.99 -14.74
N ASP A 620 40.66 12.15 -15.67
CA ASP A 620 41.55 11.58 -16.69
C ASP A 620 42.20 12.68 -17.57
N ALA A 621 41.43 13.72 -17.93
CA ALA A 621 41.94 14.94 -18.57
C ALA A 621 42.95 15.70 -17.69
N GLU A 622 42.66 15.88 -16.39
CA GLU A 622 43.59 16.53 -15.46
C GLU A 622 44.89 15.74 -15.28
N ARG A 623 44.89 14.40 -15.46
CA ARG A 623 46.12 13.59 -15.42
C ARG A 623 47.04 13.88 -16.61
N LEU A 624 46.47 14.04 -17.81
CA LEU A 624 47.24 14.43 -19.00
C LEU A 624 47.79 15.84 -18.84
N LEU A 625 46.97 16.78 -18.36
CA LEU A 625 47.42 18.13 -18.04
C LEU A 625 48.55 18.13 -17.01
N ALA A 626 48.43 17.35 -15.94
CA ALA A 626 49.49 17.21 -14.93
C ALA A 626 50.80 16.67 -15.53
N ALA A 627 50.72 15.72 -16.47
CA ALA A 627 51.88 15.17 -17.14
C ALA A 627 52.54 16.17 -18.11
N VAL A 628 51.73 16.96 -18.85
CA VAL A 628 52.19 18.10 -19.66
C VAL A 628 52.96 19.10 -18.79
N LEU A 629 52.37 19.56 -17.69
CA LEU A 629 53.00 20.52 -16.77
C LEU A 629 54.25 19.96 -16.08
N TYR A 630 54.29 18.66 -15.80
CA TYR A 630 55.47 18.00 -15.26
C TYR A 630 56.61 17.93 -16.30
N GLN A 631 56.30 17.66 -17.58
CA GLN A 631 57.29 17.64 -18.66
C GLN A 631 57.85 19.05 -18.94
N ARG A 632 57.04 20.09 -18.75
CA ARG A 632 57.45 21.50 -18.75
C ARG A 632 58.38 21.87 -17.57
N LYS A 633 58.65 20.98 -16.61
CA LYS A 633 59.58 21.19 -15.48
C LYS A 633 59.31 22.45 -14.63
N LEU A 634 58.03 22.85 -14.52
CA LEU A 634 57.61 24.10 -13.85
C LEU A 634 57.83 24.11 -12.32
N GLY A 635 58.11 22.96 -11.70
CA GLY A 635 58.28 22.86 -10.24
C GLY A 635 58.57 21.42 -9.81
N THR A 636 58.57 21.19 -8.50
CA THR A 636 58.62 19.81 -7.96
C THR A 636 57.26 19.12 -8.12
N ARG A 637 57.21 17.79 -7.91
CA ARG A 637 55.92 17.08 -7.86
C ARG A 637 55.01 17.59 -6.74
N GLN A 638 55.59 18.09 -5.65
CA GLN A 638 54.82 18.69 -4.55
C GLN A 638 54.15 20.01 -5.01
N VAL A 639 54.89 20.87 -5.72
CA VAL A 639 54.37 22.12 -6.28
C VAL A 639 53.17 21.88 -7.20
N LEU A 640 53.26 20.88 -8.09
CA LEU A 640 52.14 20.50 -8.96
C LEU A 640 50.98 19.91 -8.15
N ALA A 641 51.25 19.07 -7.14
CA ALA A 641 50.19 18.48 -6.32
C ALA A 641 49.39 19.57 -5.58
N ASP A 642 50.09 20.56 -5.04
CA ASP A 642 49.50 21.72 -4.37
C ASP A 642 48.67 22.56 -5.34
N ALA A 643 49.17 22.80 -6.57
CA ALA A 643 48.46 23.56 -7.60
C ALA A 643 47.16 22.88 -8.06
N PHE A 644 47.17 21.55 -8.22
CA PHE A 644 45.97 20.75 -8.50
C PHE A 644 45.06 20.58 -7.27
N GLY A 645 45.51 20.96 -6.06
CA GLY A 645 44.77 20.77 -4.82
C GLY A 645 44.57 19.29 -4.44
N VAL A 646 45.53 18.42 -4.77
CA VAL A 646 45.48 16.98 -4.48
C VAL A 646 46.69 16.54 -3.66
N SER A 647 46.62 15.37 -3.04
CA SER A 647 47.78 14.83 -2.31
C SER A 647 48.91 14.43 -3.27
N LEU A 648 50.17 14.47 -2.82
CA LEU A 648 51.33 14.03 -3.61
C LEU A 648 51.17 12.61 -4.18
N GLY A 649 50.65 11.66 -3.38
CA GLY A 649 50.37 10.30 -3.83
C GLY A 649 49.31 10.23 -4.96
N THR A 650 48.35 11.16 -4.99
CA THR A 650 47.33 11.22 -6.05
C THR A 650 47.95 11.74 -7.34
N LEU A 651 48.79 12.77 -7.27
CA LEU A 651 49.54 13.26 -8.42
C LEU A 651 50.53 12.22 -8.95
N ASN A 652 51.26 11.51 -8.08
CA ASN A 652 52.19 10.45 -8.52
C ASN A 652 51.46 9.36 -9.31
N ASN A 653 50.27 8.95 -8.86
CA ASN A 653 49.44 8.01 -9.61
C ASN A 653 48.95 8.59 -10.95
N ALA A 654 48.61 9.88 -10.99
CA ALA A 654 48.25 10.57 -12.22
C ALA A 654 49.38 10.57 -13.25
N LEU A 655 50.60 10.93 -12.82
CA LEU A 655 51.79 10.95 -13.67
C LEU A 655 52.14 9.53 -14.16
N ALA A 656 52.06 8.53 -13.28
CA ALA A 656 52.28 7.14 -13.65
C ALA A 656 51.29 6.64 -14.71
N ASP A 657 50.07 7.18 -14.75
CA ASP A 657 49.04 6.83 -15.73
C ASP A 657 49.20 7.61 -17.05
N ALA A 658 49.68 8.85 -17.01
CA ALA A 658 49.67 9.77 -18.15
C ALA A 658 51.02 9.96 -18.86
N GLN A 659 52.15 9.89 -18.16
CA GLN A 659 53.47 10.07 -18.78
C GLN A 659 53.81 9.04 -19.86
N PRO A 660 53.51 7.73 -19.68
CA PRO A 660 53.75 6.75 -20.74
C PRO A 660 52.98 7.06 -22.02
N VAL A 661 51.75 7.59 -21.88
CA VAL A 661 50.89 7.96 -23.02
C VAL A 661 51.51 9.10 -23.83
N LEU A 662 52.01 10.15 -23.16
CA LEU A 662 52.69 11.25 -23.83
C LEU A 662 53.99 10.80 -24.52
N HIS A 663 54.75 9.91 -23.87
CA HIS A 663 55.99 9.37 -24.43
C HIS A 663 55.74 8.47 -25.65
N GLU A 664 54.76 7.57 -25.58
CA GLU A 664 54.36 6.70 -26.69
C GLU A 664 53.82 7.52 -27.89
N ALA A 665 53.16 8.64 -27.62
CA ALA A 665 52.70 9.57 -28.65
C ALA A 665 53.83 10.48 -29.20
N GLY A 666 55.07 10.34 -28.72
CA GLY A 666 56.22 11.13 -29.18
C GLY A 666 56.20 12.60 -28.76
N ILE A 667 55.35 12.96 -27.79
CA ILE A 667 55.17 14.36 -27.38
C ILE A 667 56.31 14.75 -26.43
N THR A 668 57.15 15.67 -26.88
CA THR A 668 58.24 16.24 -26.09
C THR A 668 58.07 17.74 -25.98
N LEU A 669 57.81 18.21 -24.75
CA LEU A 669 57.62 19.62 -24.47
C LEU A 669 58.91 20.23 -23.89
N PRO A 670 59.35 21.41 -24.38
CA PRO A 670 60.53 22.07 -23.84
C PRO A 670 60.28 22.52 -22.39
N PRO A 671 61.31 22.66 -21.55
CA PRO A 671 61.14 23.24 -20.21
C PRO A 671 60.50 24.64 -20.28
N GLY A 672 59.64 24.95 -19.31
CA GLY A 672 59.08 26.29 -19.16
C GLY A 672 60.14 27.31 -18.74
N PRO A 673 59.88 28.60 -18.99
CA PRO A 673 60.84 29.67 -18.72
C PRO A 673 61.06 29.91 -17.23
N THR A 674 60.08 29.58 -16.39
CA THR A 674 60.07 29.86 -14.96
C THR A 674 59.82 28.60 -14.15
N ARG A 675 60.55 28.45 -13.04
CA ARG A 675 60.37 27.36 -12.08
C ARG A 675 59.81 27.93 -10.78
N PHE A 676 58.71 27.36 -10.30
CA PHE A 676 57.97 27.84 -9.14
C PHE A 676 58.30 27.02 -7.89
N THR A 677 58.25 27.68 -6.73
CA THR A 677 58.59 27.06 -5.44
C THR A 677 57.36 26.61 -4.66
N THR A 678 56.20 27.22 -4.93
CA THR A 678 54.90 26.82 -4.34
C THR A 678 53.80 26.71 -5.40
N GLY A 679 52.76 25.91 -5.13
CA GLY A 679 51.60 25.81 -6.02
C GLY A 679 50.80 27.12 -6.13
N ALA A 680 50.83 27.96 -5.11
CA ALA A 680 50.19 29.27 -5.11
C ALA A 680 50.89 30.25 -6.07
N GLU A 681 52.23 30.29 -6.08
CA GLU A 681 53.02 31.09 -7.03
C GLU A 681 52.74 30.69 -8.48
N LEU A 682 52.67 29.37 -8.76
CA LEU A 682 52.37 28.85 -10.08
C LEU A 682 50.97 29.25 -10.56
N LEU A 683 49.97 29.22 -9.68
CA LEU A 683 48.62 29.65 -10.02
C LEU A 683 48.48 31.17 -10.17
N ALA A 684 49.31 31.94 -9.47
CA ALA A 684 49.31 33.41 -9.53
C ALA A 684 50.10 33.95 -10.73
N SER A 685 50.99 33.17 -11.34
CA SER A 685 51.78 33.62 -12.50
C SER A 685 50.96 33.78 -13.77
N VAL A 686 49.75 33.19 -13.78
CA VAL A 686 48.74 33.35 -14.83
C VAL A 686 47.60 34.29 -14.38
N ASP A 687 47.88 35.01 -13.29
CA ASP A 687 47.28 36.25 -12.75
C ASP A 687 46.62 37.25 -13.69
N SER A 688 47.25 37.43 -14.85
CA SER A 688 47.21 38.69 -15.57
C SER A 688 46.20 38.66 -16.70
N ASP A 689 44.92 38.73 -16.33
CA ASP A 689 43.88 39.37 -17.15
C ASP A 689 43.19 40.43 -16.28
N THR A 690 43.92 41.50 -15.98
CA THR A 690 43.30 42.84 -16.00
C THR A 690 42.94 43.13 -17.45
N PRO A 691 41.70 43.56 -17.76
CA PRO A 691 41.31 43.85 -19.13
C PRO A 691 42.16 45.02 -19.64
N THR A 692 43.05 44.77 -20.59
CA THR A 692 43.59 45.82 -21.45
C THR A 692 42.46 46.35 -22.32
N SER A 693 42.34 47.68 -22.29
CA SER A 693 41.32 48.57 -22.85
C SER A 693 40.85 48.29 -24.27
#